data_AF-A0A8R2QXH0-F1
#
_entry.id   AF-A0A8R2QXH0-F1
#
_cell.length_a   1.000
_cell.length_b   1.000
_cell.length_c   1.000
_cell.angle_alpha   90.00
_cell.angle_beta   90.00
_cell.angle_gamma   90.00
#
_symmetry.space_group_name_H-M   'P 1'
#
loop_
_entity.id
_entity.type
_entity.pdbx_description
1 polymer ?
#
loop_
_entity_poly.entity_id
_entity_poly.type
_entity_poly.pdbx_seq_one_letter_code
_entity_poly.pdbx_strand_id
1 'polypeptide(L)'
;MGFTHTILLSVMLYLPILLISSKEVREKNENCNTTESERVQYEFTTDVVKSQHIITFKGYYPRSTRENYVNAALTSAGITDWKIIKRNNPAKEYPSDFDVVVLENAGRKALEALQDHPAVRRVTAQRQVTRSIKYVKEDECGSGGCLYSGWRNYRGRGLHSLRKTRDNGYTSRKLLRTVPRQITSVLKADVLWSLGVTGEGIKVAVFDTGLARNHPHFGRIRERTDWTGEDTLDDALGHGTFVAGVIASKADCLGFAPDADLHIFRVFTDNQVSYTSWFLDAFNYAIMRKIDVLNLSIGGPDFMDHPFVDKVWELSANKVIMVSAIGNDGPLYGTLNNPADQMDVIGVGGIGFDDRIAKFSSRGMTTWELPQGYGRMKPDIVTYGSGVRGSSVNGGCKSLSGTSVASPVVAGAIALLASGVPRQNLTPASVKQALCSTALRLQGPNMFEQGHGKLDLISAYQFLRKYEPQATLSPNYIDLTECQYMWPYCTQPLYYSSQPTIANVTVINGLSVVGNVKEVSWHPHLPHGVLLSVSSDYSDVLWPWSGWLALSFTVREEGANFDGIIEGHVNVTIESHDDTGDRTIKNATLTLPIRARVIPVPVRSRRLLWDQFHSLRYPGGYFPRDDLRAKHDPLDWHADHIHTNFRDMYRRLREHGFYVEVMGTPLTCIDTSLYGALLLVDPEDEYFPEEMATLKKAVDAGLSLIVFADWYNASLLRHVKFYDENTRQWWIPETGGSNVPALNDLLSMYQVALGDRVFEGSFKLGGHPMYYASGTHIHSFPEHGVLITAPLNDQGQQIISGEKPGAANGKTEVTQPLQVPILGLLQTDGDIHDYSNDTVDKVPKSGRLVVYGDSSCLEGGTARNCHWLLLAALQYAIVGHVPPALKEAATPQEKRVRDVHIIPSELPRRAEGGRLHVYSRVLSPDGSGPRPIPECFSPTPLPSQPVHAAPSARTLAPRHQPTDPKSIGPPEIEGTEPAPRAWRGAGAAPSRVHPQSETTPTSLTNRAITLLAIVTAIYTVAQLWKRWGRRIRRRRIISLAT
;
A
#
# COMPACT_ATOMS: atom_id res chain seq x y z
N MET A 1 67.55 -22.33 -13.44
CA MET A 1 68.48 -23.13 -14.27
C MET A 1 67.78 -24.45 -14.56
N GLY A 2 67.54 -24.92 -15.80
CA GLY A 2 67.66 -24.31 -17.13
C GLY A 2 67.77 -25.37 -18.24
N PHE A 3 66.98 -25.22 -19.33
CA PHE A 3 67.15 -25.85 -20.68
C PHE A 3 67.01 -27.41 -20.78
N THR A 4 66.79 -28.07 -21.95
CA THR A 4 65.77 -28.03 -23.05
C THR A 4 66.05 -29.15 -24.09
N HIS A 5 65.18 -29.32 -25.12
CA HIS A 5 65.32 -30.10 -26.39
C HIS A 5 64.84 -31.58 -26.35
N THR A 6 64.03 -32.15 -27.26
CA THR A 6 63.45 -31.82 -28.60
C THR A 6 64.20 -32.34 -29.85
N ILE A 7 63.71 -33.46 -30.44
CA ILE A 7 64.00 -34.07 -31.78
C ILE A 7 62.71 -34.91 -32.15
N LEU A 8 62.08 -35.04 -33.34
CA LEU A 8 62.25 -34.79 -34.81
C LEU A 8 62.65 -36.02 -35.69
N LEU A 9 62.08 -36.33 -36.87
CA LEU A 9 60.84 -35.91 -37.57
C LEU A 9 60.50 -36.82 -38.80
N SER A 10 59.21 -37.19 -39.00
CA SER A 10 58.51 -37.63 -40.25
C SER A 10 58.98 -38.80 -41.16
N VAL A 11 58.01 -39.55 -41.70
CA VAL A 11 57.81 -39.92 -43.14
C VAL A 11 56.33 -40.33 -43.35
N MET A 12 55.85 -40.33 -44.62
CA MET A 12 54.44 -40.13 -45.02
C MET A 12 53.79 -41.32 -45.75
N LEU A 13 52.52 -41.14 -46.17
CA LEU A 13 51.55 -42.13 -46.72
C LEU A 13 50.97 -43.09 -45.65
N TYR A 14 49.73 -43.62 -45.75
CA TYR A 14 48.66 -43.43 -46.76
C TYR A 14 47.25 -43.50 -46.07
N LEU A 15 46.16 -43.63 -46.84
CA LEU A 15 44.77 -43.70 -46.35
C LEU A 15 43.91 -44.59 -47.28
N PRO A 16 42.78 -45.19 -46.82
CA PRO A 16 41.49 -44.63 -47.27
C PRO A 16 40.30 -44.71 -46.28
N ILE A 17 39.53 -43.62 -46.25
CA ILE A 17 38.05 -43.51 -46.14
C ILE A 17 37.31 -44.38 -45.09
N LEU A 18 36.92 -43.73 -43.98
CA LEU A 18 35.49 -43.59 -43.62
C LEU A 18 35.22 -42.34 -42.76
N LEU A 19 34.53 -41.39 -43.38
CA LEU A 19 33.87 -40.17 -42.87
C LEU A 19 33.88 -39.87 -41.36
N ILE A 20 34.69 -38.89 -40.95
CA ILE A 20 34.35 -37.94 -39.86
C ILE A 20 34.55 -36.53 -40.42
N SER A 21 33.46 -35.77 -40.53
CA SER A 21 33.51 -34.37 -40.93
C SER A 21 33.50 -33.47 -39.69
N SER A 22 34.54 -32.67 -39.54
CA SER A 22 34.60 -31.60 -38.57
C SER A 22 33.48 -30.58 -38.80
N LYS A 23 32.90 -30.07 -37.71
CA LYS A 23 32.31 -28.73 -37.69
C LYS A 23 33.03 -27.91 -36.64
N GLU A 24 33.52 -26.77 -37.08
CA GLU A 24 34.14 -25.75 -36.24
C GLU A 24 33.20 -25.38 -35.08
N VAL A 25 33.70 -25.41 -33.85
CA VAL A 25 33.02 -24.75 -32.72
C VAL A 25 33.19 -23.25 -32.92
N ARG A 26 32.27 -22.68 -33.69
CA ARG A 26 32.18 -21.25 -33.95
C ARG A 26 31.75 -20.59 -32.65
N GLU A 27 32.65 -19.86 -32.01
CA GLU A 27 32.32 -18.99 -30.87
C GLU A 27 31.19 -18.04 -31.28
N LYS A 28 29.98 -18.33 -30.80
CA LYS A 28 28.90 -17.37 -30.81
C LYS A 28 29.17 -16.36 -29.69
N ASN A 29 29.80 -15.25 -30.05
CA ASN A 29 29.51 -13.99 -29.37
C ASN A 29 28.02 -13.67 -29.61
N GLU A 30 27.15 -14.20 -28.75
CA GLU A 30 25.75 -13.77 -28.70
C GLU A 30 25.74 -12.37 -28.11
N ASN A 31 25.77 -11.37 -28.99
CA ASN A 31 25.47 -9.98 -28.65
C ASN A 31 24.20 -9.96 -27.79
N CYS A 32 24.30 -9.45 -26.56
CA CYS A 32 23.19 -9.30 -25.61
C CYS A 32 22.12 -8.33 -26.15
N ASN A 33 21.28 -8.83 -27.06
CA ASN A 33 20.31 -8.07 -27.84
C ASN A 33 18.86 -8.58 -27.64
N THR A 34 18.64 -9.42 -26.63
CA THR A 34 17.31 -9.80 -26.16
C THR A 34 16.65 -8.60 -25.51
N THR A 35 15.73 -7.97 -26.23
CA THR A 35 14.88 -6.86 -25.74
C THR A 35 13.62 -7.34 -25.01
N GLU A 36 13.47 -8.65 -24.80
CA GLU A 36 12.37 -9.22 -24.04
C GLU A 36 12.70 -9.16 -22.55
N SER A 37 11.92 -8.39 -21.78
CA SER A 37 11.94 -8.42 -20.32
C SER A 37 10.82 -9.31 -19.78
N GLU A 38 11.12 -10.00 -18.68
CA GLU A 38 10.16 -10.85 -17.98
C GLU A 38 9.82 -10.21 -16.62
N ARG A 39 8.53 -10.05 -16.36
CA ARG A 39 8.03 -9.66 -15.04
C ARG A 39 8.00 -10.87 -14.13
N VAL A 40 8.58 -10.70 -12.95
CA VAL A 40 8.50 -11.62 -11.84
C VAL A 40 7.16 -11.39 -11.13
N GLN A 41 6.28 -12.38 -11.17
CA GLN A 41 5.13 -12.46 -10.29
C GLN A 41 5.39 -13.53 -9.24
N TYR A 42 4.96 -13.27 -8.00
CA TYR A 42 4.89 -14.28 -6.96
C TYR A 42 3.43 -14.66 -6.73
N GLU A 43 3.22 -15.84 -6.17
CA GLU A 43 1.98 -16.30 -5.56
C GLU A 43 2.42 -16.95 -4.24
N PHE A 44 1.84 -16.50 -3.13
CA PHE A 44 2.34 -16.74 -1.78
C PHE A 44 1.27 -17.43 -0.94
N THR A 45 1.55 -18.61 -0.41
CA THR A 45 0.70 -19.30 0.57
C THR A 45 1.47 -19.51 1.87
N THR A 46 0.74 -19.68 2.97
CA THR A 46 1.34 -19.94 4.28
C THR A 46 0.51 -20.93 5.08
N ASP A 47 1.22 -21.83 5.74
CA ASP A 47 0.86 -23.24 5.75
C ASP A 47 1.22 -23.85 7.12
N VAL A 48 0.43 -23.58 8.18
CA VAL A 48 0.68 -24.03 9.56
C VAL A 48 0.71 -25.56 9.69
N VAL A 49 1.85 -26.08 10.11
CA VAL A 49 2.12 -27.50 10.30
C VAL A 49 1.58 -27.97 11.66
N LYS A 50 0.33 -28.45 11.71
CA LYS A 50 -0.41 -28.76 12.96
C LYS A 50 0.36 -29.48 14.08
N SER A 51 1.24 -30.44 13.75
CA SER A 51 1.98 -31.20 14.77
C SER A 51 3.25 -30.51 15.23
N GLN A 52 3.77 -29.50 14.53
CA GLN A 52 5.06 -28.87 14.80
C GLN A 52 4.90 -27.49 15.44
N HIS A 53 5.56 -27.29 16.58
CA HIS A 53 5.48 -26.06 17.36
C HIS A 53 6.90 -25.50 17.57
N ILE A 54 7.08 -24.22 17.27
CA ILE A 54 8.29 -23.46 17.54
C ILE A 54 8.23 -23.01 19.00
N ILE A 55 9.15 -23.54 19.81
CA ILE A 55 9.32 -23.14 21.21
C ILE A 55 10.46 -22.13 21.23
N THR A 56 10.13 -20.86 21.45
CA THR A 56 11.13 -19.80 21.64
C THR A 56 11.43 -19.64 23.13
N PHE A 57 12.70 -19.47 23.47
CA PHE A 57 13.23 -19.35 24.82
C PHE A 57 13.64 -17.90 25.10
N LYS A 58 13.80 -17.54 26.37
CA LYS A 58 14.20 -16.19 26.80
C LYS A 58 15.70 -15.88 26.59
N GLY A 59 16.45 -16.79 25.98
CA GLY A 59 17.88 -16.62 25.72
C GLY A 59 18.45 -17.77 24.88
N TYR A 60 19.74 -17.63 24.51
CA TYR A 60 20.45 -18.63 23.72
C TYR A 60 21.04 -19.72 24.60
N TYR A 61 20.65 -20.96 24.33
CA TYR A 61 21.03 -22.11 25.16
C TYR A 61 21.66 -23.23 24.32
N PRO A 62 22.58 -24.04 24.88
CA PRO A 62 23.00 -25.30 24.27
C PRO A 62 21.81 -26.25 24.04
N ARG A 63 21.93 -27.16 23.09
CA ARG A 63 20.87 -28.12 22.73
C ARG A 63 20.38 -28.94 23.94
N SER A 64 21.30 -29.48 24.75
CA SER A 64 20.97 -30.28 25.93
C SER A 64 20.14 -29.50 26.97
N THR A 65 20.37 -28.19 27.10
CA THR A 65 19.62 -27.33 28.02
C THR A 65 18.17 -27.13 27.55
N ARG A 66 17.94 -26.94 26.24
CA ARG A 66 16.58 -26.80 25.68
C ARG A 66 15.82 -28.13 25.65
N GLU A 67 16.50 -29.22 25.34
CA GLU A 67 15.96 -30.58 25.51
C GLU A 67 15.50 -30.81 26.96
N ASN A 68 16.28 -30.37 27.95
CA ASN A 68 15.89 -30.45 29.36
C ASN A 68 14.69 -29.55 29.73
N TYR A 69 14.59 -28.33 29.19
CA TYR A 69 13.44 -27.45 29.44
C TYR A 69 12.13 -28.00 28.85
N VAL A 70 12.16 -28.47 27.59
CA VAL A 70 11.00 -29.11 26.95
C VAL A 70 10.61 -30.39 27.69
N ASN A 71 11.59 -31.20 28.07
CA ASN A 71 11.36 -32.42 28.84
C ASN A 71 10.75 -32.16 30.22
N ALA A 72 11.25 -31.14 30.95
CA ALA A 72 10.71 -30.75 32.25
C ALA A 72 9.25 -30.29 32.14
N ALA A 73 8.95 -29.41 31.18
CA ALA A 73 7.59 -28.92 30.92
C ALA A 73 6.62 -30.09 30.62
N LEU A 74 6.92 -30.89 29.59
CA LEU A 74 6.01 -31.94 29.12
C LEU A 74 5.89 -33.12 30.08
N THR A 75 6.98 -33.52 30.74
CA THR A 75 6.94 -34.59 31.76
C THR A 75 6.14 -34.16 32.99
N SER A 76 6.24 -32.89 33.43
CA SER A 76 5.44 -32.39 34.56
C SER A 76 3.93 -32.42 34.27
N ALA A 77 3.55 -32.26 33.00
CA ALA A 77 2.17 -32.38 32.53
C ALA A 77 1.73 -33.83 32.22
N GLY A 78 2.61 -34.83 32.36
CA GLY A 78 2.34 -36.24 32.09
C GLY A 78 2.29 -36.60 30.60
N ILE A 79 3.04 -35.89 29.76
CA ILE A 79 3.05 -36.04 28.30
C ILE A 79 4.34 -36.71 27.86
N THR A 80 4.22 -37.87 27.23
CA THR A 80 5.35 -38.74 26.82
C THR A 80 5.52 -38.85 25.31
N ASP A 81 4.52 -38.50 24.52
CA ASP A 81 4.52 -38.60 23.05
C ASP A 81 4.91 -37.26 22.40
N TRP A 82 6.22 -36.98 22.37
CA TRP A 82 6.78 -35.79 21.74
C TRP A 82 8.22 -36.04 21.27
N LYS A 83 8.68 -35.26 20.28
CA LYS A 83 10.07 -35.28 19.80
C LYS A 83 10.53 -33.90 19.35
N ILE A 84 11.80 -33.56 19.57
CA ILE A 84 12.42 -32.36 18.98
C ILE A 84 12.95 -32.71 17.59
N ILE A 85 12.64 -31.87 16.59
CA ILE A 85 13.22 -31.99 15.24
C ILE A 85 14.70 -31.64 15.33
N LYS A 86 15.56 -32.56 14.86
CA LYS A 86 17.01 -32.35 14.85
C LYS A 86 17.38 -31.35 13.75
N ARG A 87 18.15 -30.32 14.11
CA ARG A 87 18.83 -29.46 13.14
C ARG A 87 19.87 -30.25 12.35
N ASN A 88 19.71 -30.27 11.04
CA ASN A 88 20.65 -30.84 10.06
C ASN A 88 21.19 -29.73 9.14
N ASN A 89 21.50 -28.57 9.70
CA ASN A 89 21.93 -27.36 8.99
C ASN A 89 23.17 -26.75 9.70
N PRO A 90 23.82 -25.72 9.13
CA PRO A 90 25.02 -25.11 9.73
C PRO A 90 24.80 -24.47 11.12
N ALA A 91 23.55 -24.17 11.52
CA ALA A 91 23.24 -23.65 12.85
C ALA A 91 23.33 -24.71 13.98
N LYS A 92 23.39 -26.01 13.64
CA LYS A 92 23.44 -27.14 14.58
C LYS A 92 24.55 -27.05 15.64
N GLU A 93 25.69 -26.46 15.29
CA GLU A 93 26.88 -26.39 16.16
C GLU A 93 26.80 -25.28 17.22
N TYR A 94 25.78 -24.41 17.14
CA TYR A 94 25.70 -23.20 17.93
C TYR A 94 24.55 -23.22 18.95
N PRO A 95 24.63 -22.44 20.04
CA PRO A 95 23.48 -22.13 20.87
C PRO A 95 22.35 -21.52 20.04
N SER A 96 21.11 -21.76 20.45
CA SER A 96 19.92 -21.20 19.80
C SER A 96 18.89 -20.82 20.86
N ASP A 97 18.05 -19.87 20.50
CA ASP A 97 16.92 -19.34 21.24
C ASP A 97 15.61 -20.07 20.93
N PHE A 98 15.61 -21.08 20.06
CA PHE A 98 14.41 -21.89 19.80
C PHE A 98 14.72 -23.38 19.56
N ASP A 99 13.70 -24.21 19.60
CA ASP A 99 13.66 -25.56 19.00
C ASP A 99 12.26 -25.85 18.45
N VAL A 100 12.16 -26.79 17.49
CA VAL A 100 10.87 -27.24 16.94
C VAL A 100 10.49 -28.56 17.60
N VAL A 101 9.36 -28.56 18.32
CA VAL A 101 8.79 -29.74 18.98
C VAL A 101 7.64 -30.28 18.16
N VAL A 102 7.70 -31.56 17.81
CA VAL A 102 6.57 -32.29 17.25
C VAL A 102 5.75 -32.88 18.39
N LEU A 103 4.50 -32.43 18.48
CA LEU A 103 3.44 -32.94 19.35
C LEU A 103 2.47 -33.70 18.44
N GLU A 104 2.69 -35.00 18.28
CA GLU A 104 1.88 -35.81 17.37
C GLU A 104 0.51 -36.17 17.98
N ASN A 105 0.35 -35.94 19.29
CA ASN A 105 -0.91 -35.76 20.01
C ASN A 105 -1.00 -34.37 20.68
N ALA A 106 -1.34 -33.31 19.91
CA ALA A 106 -1.36 -31.91 20.36
C ALA A 106 -2.55 -31.55 21.29
N GLY A 107 -2.50 -31.99 22.55
CA GLY A 107 -3.48 -31.61 23.58
C GLY A 107 -3.25 -30.19 24.12
N ARG A 108 -4.31 -29.46 24.46
CA ARG A 108 -4.26 -28.09 25.06
C ARG A 108 -3.28 -28.01 26.24
N LYS A 109 -3.32 -29.02 27.12
CA LYS A 109 -2.43 -29.22 28.27
C LYS A 109 -0.93 -29.20 27.92
N ALA A 110 -0.54 -29.64 26.74
CA ALA A 110 0.85 -29.65 26.27
C ALA A 110 1.35 -28.23 25.96
N LEU A 111 0.50 -27.45 25.29
CA LEU A 111 0.81 -26.07 24.91
C LEU A 111 0.82 -25.18 26.16
N GLU A 112 -0.14 -25.34 27.06
CA GLU A 112 -0.19 -24.66 28.36
C GLU A 112 1.08 -24.94 29.18
N ALA A 113 1.46 -26.22 29.37
CA ALA A 113 2.66 -26.58 30.12
C ALA A 113 3.97 -26.03 29.52
N LEU A 114 4.05 -25.89 28.20
CA LEU A 114 5.20 -25.26 27.53
C LEU A 114 5.17 -23.73 27.65
N GLN A 115 4.00 -23.11 27.60
CA GLN A 115 3.83 -21.65 27.76
C GLN A 115 4.11 -21.19 29.21
N ASP A 116 3.70 -21.98 30.20
CA ASP A 116 3.92 -21.70 31.63
C ASP A 116 5.38 -21.89 32.08
N HIS A 117 6.22 -22.56 31.27
CA HIS A 117 7.59 -22.86 31.66
C HIS A 117 8.45 -21.57 31.69
N PRO A 118 9.13 -21.25 32.82
CA PRO A 118 9.70 -19.92 33.05
C PRO A 118 10.81 -19.51 32.08
N ALA A 119 11.49 -20.47 31.43
CA ALA A 119 12.52 -20.20 30.40
C ALA A 119 11.94 -20.03 28.97
N VAL A 120 10.68 -20.39 28.74
CA VAL A 120 10.00 -20.21 27.44
C VAL A 120 9.51 -18.76 27.33
N ARG A 121 9.67 -18.17 26.15
CA ARG A 121 9.17 -16.83 25.79
C ARG A 121 7.83 -16.92 25.07
N ARG A 122 7.71 -17.84 24.11
CA ARG A 122 6.52 -18.01 23.26
C ARG A 122 6.48 -19.43 22.69
N VAL A 123 5.27 -19.97 22.57
CA VAL A 123 4.97 -21.20 21.81
C VAL A 123 4.10 -20.80 20.63
N THR A 124 4.58 -21.02 19.41
CA THR A 124 3.80 -20.79 18.18
C THR A 124 3.77 -22.06 17.34
N ALA A 125 2.75 -22.25 16.52
CA ALA A 125 2.76 -23.32 15.53
C ALA A 125 3.77 -22.98 14.41
N GLN A 126 4.49 -23.97 13.89
CA GLN A 126 5.41 -23.76 12.77
C GLN A 126 4.62 -23.50 11.49
N ARG A 127 5.02 -22.50 10.71
CA ARG A 127 4.49 -22.26 9.37
C ARG A 127 5.44 -22.82 8.32
N GLN A 128 4.86 -23.47 7.33
CA GLN A 128 5.43 -23.63 6.01
C GLN A 128 5.03 -22.41 5.17
N VAL A 129 5.79 -22.09 4.13
CA VAL A 129 5.55 -20.98 3.21
C VAL A 129 5.84 -21.47 1.80
N THR A 130 4.92 -21.28 0.87
CA THR A 130 5.12 -21.65 -0.54
C THR A 130 5.10 -20.40 -1.43
N ARG A 131 6.13 -20.22 -2.26
CA ARG A 131 6.47 -18.95 -2.95
C ARG A 131 6.63 -19.18 -4.45
N SER A 132 5.52 -19.40 -5.16
CA SER A 132 5.53 -19.75 -6.58
C SER A 132 5.94 -18.56 -7.46
N ILE A 133 7.13 -18.63 -8.05
CA ILE A 133 7.68 -17.62 -8.97
C ILE A 133 7.20 -17.91 -10.39
N LYS A 134 6.47 -16.97 -10.99
CA LYS A 134 6.03 -17.00 -12.39
C LYS A 134 6.72 -15.88 -13.17
N TYR A 135 7.42 -16.25 -14.24
CA TYR A 135 8.03 -15.29 -15.17
C TYR A 135 7.08 -15.04 -16.36
N VAL A 136 6.63 -13.80 -16.53
CA VAL A 136 5.66 -13.42 -17.57
C VAL A 136 6.27 -12.40 -18.52
N LYS A 137 6.23 -12.66 -19.83
CA LYS A 137 6.76 -11.74 -20.85
C LYS A 137 5.94 -10.44 -20.90
N GLU A 138 6.61 -9.29 -20.85
CA GLU A 138 5.94 -8.00 -20.57
C GLU A 138 5.14 -7.36 -21.74
N ASP A 139 5.09 -7.98 -22.93
CA ASP A 139 4.34 -7.48 -24.11
C ASP A 139 3.10 -8.33 -24.47
N GLU A 140 2.85 -9.49 -23.82
CA GLU A 140 1.57 -10.22 -23.96
C GLU A 140 0.46 -9.56 -23.13
N CYS A 141 0.05 -8.36 -23.55
CA CYS A 141 -1.24 -7.80 -23.17
C CYS A 141 -2.33 -8.64 -23.86
N GLY A 142 -2.75 -9.73 -23.20
CA GLY A 142 -3.68 -10.73 -23.74
C GLY A 142 -5.05 -10.16 -24.14
N SER A 143 -5.94 -11.03 -24.64
CA SER A 143 -7.18 -10.67 -25.36
C SER A 143 -8.17 -9.72 -24.63
N GLY A 144 -7.99 -9.45 -23.34
CA GLY A 144 -8.72 -8.41 -22.59
C GLY A 144 -8.25 -6.97 -22.85
N GLY A 145 -7.08 -6.80 -23.50
CA GLY A 145 -6.55 -5.53 -23.95
C GLY A 145 -5.94 -4.65 -22.85
N CYS A 146 -4.95 -3.85 -23.24
CA CYS A 146 -4.35 -2.80 -22.41
C CYS A 146 -5.30 -1.59 -22.25
N LEU A 147 -6.49 -1.81 -21.66
CA LEU A 147 -7.50 -0.79 -21.38
C LEU A 147 -7.22 0.00 -20.10
N TYR A 148 -6.05 0.63 -20.07
CA TYR A 148 -5.88 1.89 -19.35
C TYR A 148 -5.27 2.93 -20.32
N SER A 149 -5.98 3.16 -21.42
CA SER A 149 -5.66 4.23 -22.36
C SER A 149 -6.17 5.57 -21.81
N GLY A 150 -5.43 6.12 -20.84
CA GLY A 150 -5.42 7.55 -20.61
C GLY A 150 -4.97 8.25 -21.90
N TRP A 151 -5.91 8.90 -22.58
CA TRP A 151 -5.69 9.89 -23.63
C TRP A 151 -5.01 9.40 -24.93
N ARG A 152 -5.80 8.69 -25.77
CA ARG A 152 -5.63 8.74 -27.24
C ARG A 152 -6.85 9.40 -27.87
N ASN A 153 -6.68 10.62 -28.38
CA ASN A 153 -7.74 11.36 -29.06
C ASN A 153 -8.25 10.62 -30.31
N TYR A 154 -9.48 10.11 -30.25
CA TYR A 154 -10.22 9.59 -31.41
C TYR A 154 -11.58 10.28 -31.54
N ARG A 155 -11.57 11.51 -32.06
CA ARG A 155 -12.73 12.15 -32.68
C ARG A 155 -12.38 12.61 -34.10
N GLY A 156 -12.30 11.64 -35.00
CA GLY A 156 -12.32 11.86 -36.45
C GLY A 156 -13.61 11.29 -37.02
N ARG A 157 -14.72 12.04 -36.96
CA ARG A 157 -15.89 11.72 -37.79
C ARG A 157 -15.46 11.85 -39.26
N GLY A 158 -15.77 10.84 -40.06
CA GLY A 158 -15.41 10.84 -41.48
C GLY A 158 -16.06 12.00 -42.22
N LEU A 159 -15.25 12.76 -42.96
CA LEU A 159 -15.72 13.63 -44.03
C LEU A 159 -14.76 13.50 -45.22
N HIS A 160 -15.28 13.04 -46.35
CA HIS A 160 -14.50 12.96 -47.59
C HIS A 160 -14.11 14.36 -48.06
N SER A 161 -12.81 14.63 -48.23
CA SER A 161 -12.33 15.80 -48.97
C SER A 161 -10.93 15.54 -49.54
N LEU A 162 -10.85 15.46 -50.87
CA LEU A 162 -9.60 15.38 -51.63
C LEU A 162 -8.84 16.71 -51.55
N ARG A 163 -7.65 16.74 -50.95
CA ARG A 163 -6.62 17.71 -51.36
C ARG A 163 -5.18 17.30 -51.09
N LYS A 164 -4.43 17.10 -52.18
CA LYS A 164 -2.96 17.07 -52.21
C LYS A 164 -2.40 18.40 -51.68
N THR A 165 -1.53 18.36 -50.68
CA THR A 165 -0.46 19.36 -50.50
C THR A 165 0.82 18.71 -49.99
N ARG A 166 1.90 19.00 -50.71
CA ARG A 166 3.28 18.50 -50.59
C ARG A 166 3.87 18.44 -49.18
N ASP A 167 4.75 17.46 -48.99
CA ASP A 167 5.83 17.47 -48.00
C ASP A 167 6.60 18.79 -47.96
N ASN A 168 6.95 19.20 -46.74
CA ASN A 168 8.23 19.81 -46.43
C ASN A 168 8.63 19.29 -45.04
N GLY A 169 9.71 18.49 -44.99
CA GLY A 169 9.97 17.60 -43.86
C GLY A 169 10.54 18.30 -42.62
N TYR A 170 10.02 17.89 -41.46
CA TYR A 170 10.76 17.78 -40.19
C TYR A 170 10.23 16.57 -39.40
N THR A 171 10.42 15.38 -39.96
CA THR A 171 10.07 14.09 -39.33
C THR A 171 11.22 13.58 -38.47
N SER A 172 11.34 14.10 -37.25
CA SER A 172 12.26 13.58 -36.22
C SER A 172 11.56 13.38 -34.87
N ARG A 173 10.49 12.57 -34.87
CA ARG A 173 9.83 12.04 -33.67
C ARG A 173 9.41 10.56 -33.85
N LYS A 174 10.39 9.68 -34.06
CA LYS A 174 10.30 8.23 -33.76
C LYS A 174 11.66 7.56 -33.92
N LEU A 175 12.40 7.45 -32.81
CA LEU A 175 13.39 6.40 -32.49
C LEU A 175 14.23 6.85 -31.29
N LEU A 176 13.61 6.82 -30.10
CA LEU A 176 14.36 6.58 -28.87
C LEU A 176 14.01 5.15 -28.42
N ARG A 177 14.64 4.17 -29.07
CA ARG A 177 15.05 2.97 -28.34
C ARG A 177 16.00 3.50 -27.27
N THR A 178 15.57 3.51 -26.02
CA THR A 178 16.46 3.72 -24.88
C THR A 178 17.56 2.66 -24.99
N VAL A 179 18.78 3.08 -25.31
CA VAL A 179 19.96 2.20 -25.19
C VAL A 179 19.92 1.67 -23.76
N PRO A 180 19.89 0.34 -23.52
CA PRO A 180 19.76 -0.20 -22.17
C PRO A 180 21.02 0.18 -21.38
N ARG A 181 20.93 1.28 -20.64
CA ARG A 181 22.01 1.77 -19.78
C ARG A 181 22.11 0.85 -18.60
N GLN A 182 23.33 0.44 -18.29
CA GLN A 182 23.59 -0.37 -17.13
C GLN A 182 23.22 0.40 -15.86
N ILE A 183 22.48 -0.25 -14.96
CA ILE A 183 21.90 0.37 -13.77
C ILE A 183 22.95 1.01 -12.85
N THR A 184 24.13 0.40 -12.76
CA THR A 184 25.30 0.90 -12.04
C THR A 184 25.74 2.26 -12.55
N SER A 185 25.88 2.45 -13.87
CA SER A 185 26.20 3.75 -14.48
C SER A 185 25.08 4.77 -14.35
N VAL A 186 23.81 4.35 -14.37
CA VAL A 186 22.67 5.26 -14.18
C VAL A 186 22.64 5.81 -12.74
N LEU A 187 23.03 4.99 -11.75
CA LEU A 187 23.17 5.39 -10.35
C LEU A 187 24.60 5.84 -9.97
N LYS A 188 25.50 6.04 -10.96
CA LYS A 188 26.87 6.57 -10.80
C LYS A 188 27.82 5.73 -9.92
N ALA A 189 27.63 4.41 -9.86
CA ALA A 189 28.51 3.51 -9.12
C ALA A 189 29.96 3.50 -9.66
N ASP A 190 30.13 3.74 -10.95
CA ASP A 190 31.41 3.92 -11.64
C ASP A 190 32.27 5.06 -11.04
N VAL A 191 31.63 6.12 -10.55
CA VAL A 191 32.32 7.19 -9.83
C VAL A 191 32.94 6.67 -8.53
N LEU A 192 32.25 5.80 -7.78
CA LEU A 192 32.78 5.23 -6.55
C LEU A 192 33.86 4.17 -6.83
N TRP A 193 33.70 3.34 -7.85
CA TRP A 193 34.74 2.40 -8.29
C TRP A 193 36.05 3.12 -8.65
N SER A 194 35.96 4.31 -9.30
CA SER A 194 37.14 5.13 -9.61
C SER A 194 37.88 5.67 -8.37
N LEU A 195 37.23 5.68 -7.20
CA LEU A 195 37.80 6.05 -5.90
C LEU A 195 38.31 4.84 -5.11
N GLY A 196 38.32 3.64 -5.69
CA GLY A 196 38.70 2.39 -5.02
C GLY A 196 37.62 1.82 -4.07
N VAL A 197 36.40 2.37 -4.12
CA VAL A 197 35.26 1.89 -3.33
C VAL A 197 34.51 0.86 -4.18
N THR A 198 34.65 -0.43 -3.89
CA THR A 198 34.15 -1.53 -4.75
C THR A 198 33.33 -2.61 -4.03
N GLY A 199 33.04 -2.43 -2.74
CA GLY A 199 32.39 -3.44 -1.89
C GLY A 199 33.36 -4.28 -1.06
N GLU A 200 34.67 -4.09 -1.20
CA GLU A 200 35.69 -4.89 -0.51
C GLU A 200 35.49 -4.93 1.01
N GLY A 201 35.55 -6.15 1.56
CA GLY A 201 35.47 -6.41 2.99
C GLY A 201 34.07 -6.31 3.59
N ILE A 202 33.03 -6.07 2.79
CA ILE A 202 31.63 -6.08 3.24
C ILE A 202 30.99 -7.43 2.93
N LYS A 203 30.39 -8.06 3.94
CA LYS A 203 29.67 -9.33 3.79
C LYS A 203 28.21 -9.08 3.46
N VAL A 204 27.77 -9.62 2.33
CA VAL A 204 26.38 -9.53 1.88
C VAL A 204 25.74 -10.91 1.88
N ALA A 205 24.69 -11.08 2.68
CA ALA A 205 23.88 -12.29 2.66
C ALA A 205 22.71 -12.17 1.68
N VAL A 206 22.54 -13.19 0.85
CA VAL A 206 21.41 -13.32 -0.09
C VAL A 206 20.59 -14.53 0.33
N PHE A 207 19.35 -14.27 0.76
CA PHE A 207 18.37 -15.27 1.18
C PHE A 207 17.39 -15.52 0.03
N ASP A 208 17.60 -16.59 -0.74
CA ASP A 208 16.82 -16.86 -1.96
C ASP A 208 16.89 -18.35 -2.38
N THR A 209 16.69 -18.65 -3.67
CA THR A 209 16.71 -19.99 -4.27
C THR A 209 18.11 -20.62 -4.39
N GLY A 210 19.18 -19.85 -4.14
CA GLY A 210 20.57 -20.32 -4.20
C GLY A 210 21.45 -19.46 -5.12
N LEU A 211 22.56 -20.04 -5.60
CA LEU A 211 23.43 -19.42 -6.61
C LEU A 211 24.05 -20.51 -7.51
N ALA A 212 24.04 -20.31 -8.83
CA ALA A 212 24.64 -21.22 -9.80
C ALA A 212 26.16 -21.44 -9.58
N ARG A 213 26.59 -22.69 -9.42
CA ARG A 213 27.92 -23.09 -8.89
C ARG A 213 29.13 -22.53 -9.62
N ASN A 214 29.09 -22.50 -10.96
CA ASN A 214 30.23 -22.19 -11.81
C ASN A 214 30.00 -20.93 -12.67
N HIS A 215 29.12 -20.02 -12.23
CA HIS A 215 28.75 -18.86 -13.06
C HIS A 215 29.90 -17.84 -13.12
N PRO A 216 30.39 -17.46 -14.32
CA PRO A 216 31.62 -16.66 -14.51
C PRO A 216 31.54 -15.19 -14.03
N HIS A 217 30.42 -14.76 -13.47
CA HIS A 217 30.22 -13.38 -13.03
C HIS A 217 30.68 -13.14 -11.59
N PHE A 218 30.89 -14.20 -10.79
CA PHE A 218 31.10 -14.07 -9.35
C PHE A 218 32.55 -14.41 -8.96
N GLY A 219 33.24 -13.45 -8.35
CA GLY A 219 34.63 -13.63 -7.92
C GLY A 219 34.86 -13.90 -6.43
N ARG A 220 33.90 -13.51 -5.56
CA ARG A 220 34.05 -13.56 -4.09
C ARG A 220 32.84 -14.21 -3.40
N ILE A 221 32.57 -15.47 -3.75
CA ILE A 221 31.64 -16.30 -3.00
C ILE A 221 32.40 -16.87 -1.79
N ARG A 222 32.05 -16.44 -0.58
CA ARG A 222 32.64 -16.98 0.67
C ARG A 222 31.97 -18.24 1.14
N GLU A 223 30.66 -18.30 0.98
CA GLU A 223 29.83 -19.34 1.58
C GLU A 223 28.57 -19.57 0.74
N ARG A 224 28.18 -20.84 0.60
CA ARG A 224 26.87 -21.27 0.10
C ARG A 224 26.35 -22.30 1.09
N THR A 225 25.14 -22.11 1.59
CA THR A 225 24.51 -22.99 2.60
C THR A 225 23.11 -23.39 2.16
N ASP A 226 22.76 -24.64 2.43
CA ASP A 226 21.39 -25.13 2.34
C ASP A 226 20.74 -25.12 3.73
N TRP A 227 19.49 -24.70 3.77
CA TRP A 227 18.63 -24.72 4.96
C TRP A 227 17.39 -25.59 4.76
N THR A 228 17.17 -26.10 3.54
CA THR A 228 15.93 -26.80 3.15
C THR A 228 16.03 -28.32 3.27
N GLY A 229 17.24 -28.86 3.42
CA GLY A 229 17.47 -30.30 3.57
C GLY A 229 17.33 -31.07 2.25
N GLU A 230 17.49 -30.40 1.11
CA GLU A 230 17.60 -31.05 -0.20
C GLU A 230 19.07 -31.37 -0.55
N ASP A 231 20.02 -31.01 0.34
CA ASP A 231 21.47 -31.26 0.23
C ASP A 231 22.08 -30.69 -1.08
N THR A 232 21.46 -29.63 -1.62
CA THR A 232 21.91 -28.91 -2.81
C THR A 232 22.17 -27.43 -2.51
N LEU A 233 23.18 -26.87 -3.17
CA LEU A 233 23.56 -25.46 -3.08
C LEU A 233 23.24 -24.69 -4.37
N ASP A 234 22.82 -25.39 -5.42
CA ASP A 234 22.62 -24.83 -6.75
C ASP A 234 21.23 -24.18 -6.90
N ASP A 235 21.11 -23.30 -7.89
CA ASP A 235 19.90 -22.52 -8.12
C ASP A 235 19.16 -23.05 -9.34
N ALA A 236 18.19 -23.95 -9.14
CA ALA A 236 17.37 -24.47 -10.24
C ALA A 236 16.39 -23.44 -10.82
N LEU A 237 16.07 -22.39 -10.06
CA LEU A 237 15.02 -21.41 -10.37
C LEU A 237 15.56 -20.10 -10.96
N GLY A 238 16.86 -19.83 -10.80
CA GLY A 238 17.60 -18.71 -11.36
C GLY A 238 17.40 -17.35 -10.66
N HIS A 239 16.47 -17.25 -9.70
CA HIS A 239 16.14 -15.99 -9.05
C HIS A 239 17.29 -15.50 -8.14
N GLY A 240 17.79 -16.37 -7.26
CA GLY A 240 18.92 -16.05 -6.38
C GLY A 240 20.20 -15.70 -7.15
N THR A 241 20.47 -16.36 -8.28
CA THR A 241 21.58 -16.05 -9.17
C THR A 241 21.46 -14.65 -9.78
N PHE A 242 20.26 -14.26 -10.20
CA PHE A 242 20.00 -12.91 -10.70
C PHE A 242 20.18 -11.85 -9.60
N VAL A 243 19.60 -12.08 -8.41
CA VAL A 243 19.68 -11.21 -7.24
C VAL A 243 21.13 -10.98 -6.81
N ALA A 244 21.91 -12.06 -6.67
CA ALA A 244 23.35 -11.97 -6.38
C ALA A 244 24.11 -11.23 -7.49
N GLY A 245 23.71 -11.40 -8.76
CA GLY A 245 24.29 -10.73 -9.92
C GLY A 245 24.17 -9.20 -9.85
N VAL A 246 22.99 -8.70 -9.53
CA VAL A 246 22.74 -7.25 -9.33
C VAL A 246 23.57 -6.68 -8.18
N ILE A 247 23.84 -7.48 -7.14
CA ILE A 247 24.69 -7.07 -6.01
C ILE A 247 26.17 -7.03 -6.41
N ALA A 248 26.75 -8.11 -6.95
CA ALA A 248 28.21 -8.28 -7.04
C ALA A 248 28.73 -8.98 -8.31
N SER A 249 28.03 -8.92 -9.46
CA SER A 249 28.62 -9.35 -10.74
C SER A 249 29.88 -8.53 -11.07
N LYS A 250 30.97 -9.21 -11.45
CA LYS A 250 32.26 -8.66 -11.91
C LYS A 250 32.42 -8.64 -13.42
N ALA A 251 31.54 -9.29 -14.17
CA ALA A 251 31.65 -9.50 -15.61
C ALA A 251 30.52 -8.77 -16.35
N ASP A 252 29.91 -9.39 -17.36
CA ASP A 252 28.73 -8.82 -18.01
C ASP A 252 27.64 -8.51 -16.97
N CYS A 253 26.87 -7.44 -17.23
CA CYS A 253 25.90 -6.87 -16.29
C CYS A 253 26.46 -6.74 -14.85
N LEU A 254 27.60 -6.05 -14.70
CA LEU A 254 28.22 -5.71 -13.40
C LEU A 254 27.17 -5.29 -12.36
N GLY A 255 27.32 -5.84 -11.16
CA GLY A 255 26.60 -5.42 -9.96
C GLY A 255 27.25 -4.21 -9.31
N PHE A 256 26.66 -3.70 -8.24
CA PHE A 256 27.14 -2.48 -7.57
C PHE A 256 28.44 -2.67 -6.79
N ALA A 257 28.58 -3.80 -6.10
CA ALA A 257 29.65 -4.09 -5.15
C ALA A 257 30.45 -5.33 -5.60
N PRO A 258 31.19 -5.27 -6.72
CA PRO A 258 31.86 -6.43 -7.31
C PRO A 258 32.83 -7.15 -6.35
N ASP A 259 33.45 -6.44 -5.41
CA ASP A 259 34.42 -7.00 -4.46
C ASP A 259 33.84 -7.40 -3.10
N ALA A 260 32.51 -7.35 -2.94
CA ALA A 260 31.82 -7.81 -1.74
C ALA A 260 31.95 -9.33 -1.52
N ASP A 261 31.93 -9.72 -0.25
CA ASP A 261 31.99 -11.10 0.19
C ASP A 261 30.56 -11.67 0.23
N LEU A 262 30.18 -12.44 -0.80
CA LEU A 262 28.85 -13.05 -0.88
C LEU A 262 28.72 -14.28 0.03
N HIS A 263 27.70 -14.28 0.87
CA HIS A 263 27.20 -15.44 1.59
C HIS A 263 25.80 -15.80 1.05
N ILE A 264 25.65 -16.98 0.46
CA ILE A 264 24.38 -17.40 -0.14
C ILE A 264 23.67 -18.38 0.79
N PHE A 265 22.43 -18.04 1.14
CA PHE A 265 21.54 -18.81 1.99
C PHE A 265 20.39 -19.32 1.10
N ARG A 266 20.44 -20.60 0.72
CA ARG A 266 19.30 -21.25 0.06
C ARG A 266 18.26 -21.57 1.13
N VAL A 267 17.15 -20.84 1.10
CA VAL A 267 16.05 -20.98 2.07
C VAL A 267 14.74 -21.43 1.42
N PHE A 268 14.72 -21.64 0.11
CA PHE A 268 13.61 -22.23 -0.65
C PHE A 268 14.05 -23.48 -1.39
N THR A 269 13.21 -24.52 -1.36
CA THR A 269 13.40 -25.74 -2.16
C THR A 269 13.21 -25.47 -3.65
N ASP A 270 13.53 -26.44 -4.50
CA ASP A 270 13.22 -26.34 -5.95
C ASP A 270 11.70 -26.34 -6.20
N ASN A 271 10.92 -26.91 -5.26
CA ASN A 271 9.46 -26.81 -5.20
C ASN A 271 8.96 -25.49 -4.56
N GLN A 272 9.86 -24.55 -4.27
CA GLN A 272 9.58 -23.20 -3.74
C GLN A 272 8.89 -23.18 -2.36
N VAL A 273 9.18 -24.21 -1.56
CA VAL A 273 8.75 -24.34 -0.16
C VAL A 273 9.84 -23.85 0.79
N SER A 274 9.43 -23.20 1.88
CA SER A 274 10.26 -22.86 3.05
C SER A 274 9.49 -23.11 4.36
N TYR A 275 10.19 -23.04 5.50
CA TYR A 275 9.56 -23.02 6.82
C TYR A 275 10.12 -21.88 7.66
N THR A 276 9.31 -21.32 8.56
CA THR A 276 9.74 -20.29 9.53
C THR A 276 11.04 -20.67 10.21
N SER A 277 11.15 -21.89 10.73
CA SER A 277 12.33 -22.36 11.46
C SER A 277 13.62 -22.39 10.64
N TRP A 278 13.53 -22.53 9.30
CA TRP A 278 14.68 -22.41 8.41
C TRP A 278 15.17 -20.97 8.33
N PHE A 279 14.26 -19.99 8.23
CA PHE A 279 14.61 -18.57 8.36
C PHE A 279 15.21 -18.24 9.72
N LEU A 280 14.62 -18.73 10.83
CA LEU A 280 15.15 -18.46 12.17
C LEU A 280 16.58 -19.00 12.35
N ASP A 281 16.86 -20.22 11.91
CA ASP A 281 18.20 -20.81 11.96
C ASP A 281 19.19 -20.09 11.05
N ALA A 282 18.78 -19.73 9.84
CA ALA A 282 19.59 -18.98 8.89
C ALA A 282 19.89 -17.55 9.38
N PHE A 283 18.93 -16.88 10.02
CA PHE A 283 19.10 -15.57 10.64
C PHE A 283 20.03 -15.63 11.86
N ASN A 284 19.85 -16.62 12.75
CA ASN A 284 20.78 -16.89 13.85
C ASN A 284 22.22 -17.07 13.32
N TYR A 285 22.39 -17.86 12.26
CA TYR A 285 23.69 -18.06 11.63
C TYR A 285 24.26 -16.78 10.98
N ALA A 286 23.42 -15.94 10.36
CA ALA A 286 23.84 -14.66 9.81
C ALA A 286 24.35 -13.68 10.89
N ILE A 287 23.70 -13.64 12.06
CA ILE A 287 24.18 -12.90 13.24
C ILE A 287 25.57 -13.41 13.65
N MET A 288 25.74 -14.73 13.79
CA MET A 288 27.02 -15.32 14.21
C MET A 288 28.15 -15.15 13.18
N ARG A 289 27.82 -15.18 11.88
CA ARG A 289 28.75 -14.85 10.80
C ARG A 289 29.09 -13.36 10.74
N LYS A 290 28.39 -12.50 11.48
CA LYS A 290 28.50 -11.03 11.45
C LYS A 290 28.38 -10.52 10.02
N ILE A 291 27.25 -10.84 9.39
CA ILE A 291 26.85 -10.30 8.09
C ILE A 291 26.61 -8.79 8.24
N ASP A 292 27.11 -7.99 7.30
CA ASP A 292 26.96 -6.53 7.34
C ASP A 292 25.63 -6.10 6.66
N VAL A 293 25.27 -6.72 5.52
CA VAL A 293 24.05 -6.43 4.75
C VAL A 293 23.29 -7.71 4.42
N LEU A 294 21.97 -7.74 4.60
CA LEU A 294 21.11 -8.89 4.31
C LEU A 294 19.99 -8.47 3.36
N ASN A 295 19.93 -9.11 2.18
CA ASN A 295 18.89 -8.88 1.18
C ASN A 295 17.82 -9.99 1.21
N LEU A 296 16.57 -9.59 1.47
CA LEU A 296 15.36 -10.40 1.30
C LEU A 296 14.56 -9.87 0.11
N SER A 297 14.85 -10.38 -1.09
CA SER A 297 14.07 -10.12 -2.31
C SER A 297 12.68 -10.79 -2.30
N ILE A 298 12.15 -11.06 -1.10
CA ILE A 298 11.02 -11.95 -0.82
C ILE A 298 10.27 -11.35 0.36
N GLY A 299 8.95 -11.40 0.29
CA GLY A 299 8.04 -11.02 1.35
C GLY A 299 6.63 -11.46 1.00
N GLY A 300 5.76 -11.54 1.99
CA GLY A 300 4.34 -11.88 1.82
C GLY A 300 3.47 -11.09 2.80
N PRO A 301 2.14 -11.26 2.74
CA PRO A 301 1.21 -10.57 3.64
C PRO A 301 1.17 -11.16 5.07
N ASP A 302 2.05 -12.09 5.43
CA ASP A 302 2.08 -12.70 6.76
C ASP A 302 2.88 -11.87 7.78
N PHE A 303 2.25 -10.81 8.30
CA PHE A 303 2.76 -10.03 9.44
C PHE A 303 2.71 -10.79 10.78
N MET A 304 2.09 -11.98 10.83
CA MET A 304 1.74 -12.69 12.07
C MET A 304 2.66 -13.85 12.44
N ASP A 305 3.71 -14.08 11.65
CA ASP A 305 4.81 -14.95 12.07
C ASP A 305 5.70 -14.23 13.11
N HIS A 306 5.16 -14.06 14.31
CA HIS A 306 5.84 -13.40 15.44
C HIS A 306 7.30 -13.82 15.68
N PRO A 307 7.69 -15.12 15.63
CA PRO A 307 9.10 -15.46 15.79
C PRO A 307 9.97 -14.98 14.61
N PHE A 308 9.44 -14.91 13.38
CA PHE A 308 10.13 -14.31 12.24
C PHE A 308 10.34 -12.81 12.45
N VAL A 309 9.29 -12.07 12.84
CA VAL A 309 9.37 -10.62 13.11
C VAL A 309 10.29 -10.30 14.30
N ASP A 310 10.19 -11.05 15.40
CA ASP A 310 11.12 -10.97 16.55
C ASP A 310 12.59 -11.12 16.08
N LYS A 311 12.84 -12.05 15.14
CA LYS A 311 14.18 -12.33 14.61
C LYS A 311 14.67 -11.27 13.61
N VAL A 312 13.78 -10.65 12.83
CA VAL A 312 14.07 -9.46 12.01
C VAL A 312 14.54 -8.30 12.88
N TRP A 313 13.87 -8.06 14.02
CA TRP A 313 14.30 -7.04 14.96
C TRP A 313 15.65 -7.38 15.61
N GLU A 314 15.87 -8.65 15.96
CA GLU A 314 17.15 -9.10 16.54
C GLU A 314 18.33 -9.00 15.55
N LEU A 315 18.12 -9.30 14.27
CA LEU A 315 19.12 -9.06 13.21
C LEU A 315 19.56 -7.60 13.18
N SER A 316 18.57 -6.69 13.20
CA SER A 316 18.82 -5.25 13.23
C SER A 316 19.56 -4.83 14.50
N ALA A 317 19.16 -5.33 15.68
CA ALA A 317 19.87 -5.09 16.95
C ALA A 317 21.35 -5.54 16.89
N ASN A 318 21.64 -6.64 16.18
CA ASN A 318 22.98 -7.14 15.92
C ASN A 318 23.72 -6.43 14.77
N LYS A 319 23.26 -5.23 14.37
CA LYS A 319 23.85 -4.33 13.36
C LYS A 319 23.79 -4.87 11.92
N VAL A 320 22.94 -5.86 11.64
CA VAL A 320 22.72 -6.36 10.26
C VAL A 320 21.76 -5.41 9.53
N ILE A 321 22.22 -4.81 8.43
CA ILE A 321 21.41 -3.89 7.63
C ILE A 321 20.48 -4.69 6.72
N MET A 322 19.18 -4.67 7.01
CA MET A 322 18.17 -5.43 6.26
C MET A 322 17.54 -4.61 5.14
N VAL A 323 17.53 -5.18 3.94
CA VAL A 323 16.88 -4.63 2.74
C VAL A 323 15.85 -5.63 2.24
N SER A 324 14.62 -5.17 1.96
CA SER A 324 13.56 -6.03 1.46
C SER A 324 12.67 -5.37 0.41
N ALA A 325 12.13 -6.20 -0.48
CA ALA A 325 11.22 -5.80 -1.56
C ALA A 325 9.81 -5.49 -1.02
N ILE A 326 9.23 -4.34 -1.40
CA ILE A 326 7.95 -3.89 -0.83
C ILE A 326 6.71 -4.71 -1.25
N GLY A 327 6.82 -5.56 -2.27
CA GLY A 327 5.71 -6.33 -2.85
C GLY A 327 5.50 -6.05 -4.35
N ASN A 328 4.75 -6.91 -5.05
CA ASN A 328 4.55 -6.84 -6.51
C ASN A 328 3.07 -6.69 -6.91
N ASP A 329 2.25 -6.30 -5.95
CA ASP A 329 0.79 -6.38 -5.99
C ASP A 329 0.14 -5.01 -6.23
N GLY A 330 0.97 -4.02 -6.62
CA GLY A 330 0.52 -2.73 -7.12
C GLY A 330 -0.26 -2.83 -8.44
N PRO A 331 -1.07 -1.80 -8.79
CA PRO A 331 -0.98 -0.43 -8.25
C PRO A 331 -1.97 -0.12 -7.11
N LEU A 332 -2.67 -1.13 -6.57
CA LEU A 332 -3.58 -0.95 -5.43
C LEU A 332 -2.82 -0.48 -4.18
N TYR A 333 -3.49 0.28 -3.31
CA TYR A 333 -2.92 0.80 -2.08
C TYR A 333 -3.25 -0.15 -0.92
N GLY A 334 -2.34 -0.28 0.05
CA GLY A 334 -2.46 -1.25 1.13
C GLY A 334 -1.84 -2.62 0.78
N THR A 335 -0.95 -2.65 -0.22
CA THR A 335 -0.39 -3.89 -0.83
C THR A 335 1.02 -4.21 -0.34
N LEU A 336 1.43 -3.67 0.81
CA LEU A 336 2.81 -3.79 1.31
C LEU A 336 3.05 -5.17 1.94
N ASN A 337 4.20 -5.77 1.65
CA ASN A 337 4.56 -7.10 2.19
C ASN A 337 5.51 -7.02 3.40
N ASN A 338 5.38 -7.98 4.31
CA ASN A 338 6.32 -8.21 5.40
C ASN A 338 7.58 -8.95 4.89
N PRO A 339 8.81 -8.63 5.35
CA PRO A 339 9.16 -7.66 6.40
C PRO A 339 9.49 -6.25 5.89
N ALA A 340 9.25 -5.92 4.62
CA ALA A 340 9.57 -4.61 4.06
C ALA A 340 8.76 -3.45 4.67
N ASP A 341 7.62 -3.75 5.30
CA ASP A 341 6.78 -2.83 6.08
C ASP A 341 7.40 -2.39 7.42
N GLN A 342 8.33 -3.18 7.98
CA GLN A 342 8.86 -3.00 9.34
C GLN A 342 9.69 -1.71 9.47
N MET A 343 9.69 -1.10 10.66
CA MET A 343 10.34 0.20 10.89
C MET A 343 11.86 0.17 10.64
N ASP A 344 12.56 -0.88 11.06
CA ASP A 344 14.03 -0.99 10.89
C ASP A 344 14.48 -1.61 9.56
N VAL A 345 13.57 -2.20 8.80
CA VAL A 345 13.87 -2.74 7.46
C VAL A 345 13.81 -1.60 6.44
N ILE A 346 14.74 -1.62 5.49
CA ILE A 346 14.73 -0.72 4.33
C ILE A 346 13.84 -1.36 3.27
N GLY A 347 12.58 -0.92 3.20
CA GLY A 347 11.58 -1.39 2.25
C GLY A 347 11.69 -0.63 0.93
N VAL A 348 11.92 -1.37 -0.16
CA VAL A 348 12.28 -0.81 -1.47
C VAL A 348 11.18 -0.99 -2.51
N GLY A 349 10.68 0.12 -3.07
CA GLY A 349 9.77 0.14 -4.21
C GLY A 349 10.48 0.23 -5.57
N GLY A 350 9.77 -0.16 -6.63
CA GLY A 350 10.30 -0.25 -7.99
C GLY A 350 9.85 0.90 -8.91
N ILE A 351 10.80 1.48 -9.64
CA ILE A 351 10.55 2.43 -10.76
C ILE A 351 11.06 1.89 -12.10
N GLY A 352 10.55 2.46 -13.20
CA GLY A 352 11.11 2.31 -14.54
C GLY A 352 12.28 3.27 -14.81
N PHE A 353 13.01 3.03 -15.91
CA PHE A 353 14.07 3.94 -16.40
C PHE A 353 13.54 5.31 -16.89
N ASP A 354 12.22 5.51 -16.87
CA ASP A 354 11.53 6.77 -17.14
C ASP A 354 11.15 7.52 -15.84
N ASP A 355 11.71 7.11 -14.69
CA ASP A 355 11.48 7.68 -13.35
C ASP A 355 10.01 7.66 -12.89
N ARG A 356 9.19 6.75 -13.44
CA ARG A 356 7.82 6.51 -12.96
C ARG A 356 7.75 5.26 -12.09
N ILE A 357 6.90 5.29 -11.06
CA ILE A 357 6.58 4.12 -10.23
C ILE A 357 6.11 2.98 -11.13
N ALA A 358 6.76 1.83 -11.03
CA ALA A 358 6.41 0.66 -11.81
C ALA A 358 5.00 0.19 -11.41
N LYS A 359 4.18 -0.24 -12.38
CA LYS A 359 2.77 -0.60 -12.10
C LYS A 359 2.64 -1.68 -11.03
N PHE A 360 3.50 -2.69 -11.08
CA PHE A 360 3.54 -3.78 -10.10
C PHE A 360 4.02 -3.35 -8.71
N SER A 361 4.72 -2.22 -8.54
CA SER A 361 5.28 -1.89 -7.22
C SER A 361 4.14 -1.67 -6.22
N SER A 362 4.12 -2.49 -5.17
CA SER A 362 3.22 -2.28 -4.02
C SER A 362 3.42 -0.90 -3.39
N ARG A 363 2.36 -0.37 -2.79
CA ARG A 363 2.27 1.02 -2.29
C ARG A 363 1.12 1.19 -1.29
N GLY A 364 1.03 2.38 -0.72
CA GLY A 364 0.08 2.73 0.32
C GLY A 364 0.75 2.79 1.70
N MET A 365 -0.06 3.05 2.72
CA MET A 365 0.40 3.02 4.11
C MET A 365 0.37 1.59 4.68
N THR A 366 1.05 1.36 5.79
CA THR A 366 1.03 0.08 6.52
C THR A 366 -0.38 -0.26 6.99
N THR A 367 -0.89 -1.44 6.59
CA THR A 367 -2.29 -1.85 6.84
C THR A 367 -2.56 -2.27 8.27
N TRP A 368 -1.58 -2.88 8.96
CA TRP A 368 -1.74 -3.36 10.33
C TRP A 368 -1.92 -2.25 11.40
N GLU A 369 -1.69 -0.99 11.03
CA GLU A 369 -1.91 0.17 11.90
C GLU A 369 -3.25 0.88 11.64
N LEU A 370 -3.92 0.58 10.51
CA LEU A 370 -5.19 1.19 10.11
C LEU A 370 -6.36 0.97 11.09
N PRO A 371 -6.48 -0.15 11.82
CA PRO A 371 -7.53 -0.31 12.82
C PRO A 371 -7.50 0.72 13.96
N GLN A 372 -6.41 1.48 14.12
CA GLN A 372 -6.23 2.57 15.10
C GLN A 372 -6.18 3.96 14.44
N GLY A 373 -6.45 4.07 13.13
CA GLY A 373 -6.44 5.34 12.39
C GLY A 373 -5.70 5.23 11.07
N TYR A 374 -4.41 5.61 11.04
CA TYR A 374 -3.63 5.78 9.81
C TYR A 374 -2.33 4.98 9.88
N GLY A 375 -1.85 4.49 8.73
CA GLY A 375 -0.58 3.77 8.64
C GLY A 375 0.64 4.68 8.49
N ARG A 376 1.82 4.11 8.73
CA ARG A 376 3.13 4.75 8.49
C ARG A 376 3.49 4.80 7.00
N MET A 377 4.39 5.73 6.69
CA MET A 377 4.97 5.96 5.37
C MET A 377 5.86 4.79 4.92
N LYS A 378 5.47 4.12 3.84
CA LYS A 378 6.25 3.11 3.10
C LYS A 378 5.94 3.22 1.59
N PRO A 379 6.81 2.72 0.68
CA PRO A 379 8.19 2.24 0.90
C PRO A 379 9.08 3.33 1.51
N ASP A 380 10.28 2.98 1.98
CA ASP A 380 11.22 3.99 2.51
C ASP A 380 11.83 4.83 1.38
N ILE A 381 12.21 4.16 0.29
CA ILE A 381 12.78 4.72 -0.94
C ILE A 381 12.36 3.88 -2.17
N VAL A 382 12.60 4.42 -3.37
CA VAL A 382 12.43 3.68 -4.64
C VAL A 382 13.73 3.62 -5.46
N THR A 383 13.86 2.59 -6.29
CA THR A 383 14.95 2.47 -7.28
C THR A 383 14.52 1.65 -8.49
N TYR A 384 15.34 1.59 -9.54
CA TYR A 384 15.00 0.89 -10.77
C TYR A 384 14.73 -0.59 -10.50
N GLY A 385 13.52 -1.03 -10.83
CA GLY A 385 13.04 -2.40 -10.67
C GLY A 385 12.37 -2.95 -11.92
N SER A 386 12.28 -2.20 -13.02
CA SER A 386 11.72 -2.68 -14.30
C SER A 386 12.78 -2.68 -15.39
N GLY A 387 12.89 -3.79 -16.13
CA GLY A 387 13.85 -3.97 -17.22
C GLY A 387 15.31 -4.01 -16.78
N VAL A 388 15.60 -4.40 -15.54
CA VAL A 388 16.96 -4.40 -14.99
C VAL A 388 17.71 -5.64 -15.45
N ARG A 389 18.95 -5.46 -15.92
CA ARG A 389 19.83 -6.53 -16.36
C ARG A 389 20.65 -7.10 -15.19
N GLY A 390 20.68 -8.41 -15.06
CA GLY A 390 21.45 -9.16 -14.06
C GLY A 390 21.84 -10.55 -14.56
N SER A 391 22.61 -11.28 -13.76
CA SER A 391 23.14 -12.61 -14.09
C SER A 391 22.03 -13.63 -14.41
N SER A 392 22.26 -14.49 -15.41
CA SER A 392 21.34 -15.57 -15.80
C SER A 392 21.87 -16.93 -15.33
N VAL A 393 21.03 -17.83 -14.83
CA VAL A 393 21.47 -19.15 -14.31
C VAL A 393 22.39 -19.94 -15.27
N ASN A 394 22.15 -19.83 -16.58
CA ASN A 394 22.92 -20.50 -17.64
C ASN A 394 24.15 -19.71 -18.13
N GLY A 395 24.53 -18.62 -17.45
CA GLY A 395 25.56 -17.67 -17.87
C GLY A 395 25.02 -16.49 -18.69
N GLY A 396 25.82 -15.43 -18.78
CA GLY A 396 25.42 -14.17 -19.42
C GLY A 396 24.37 -13.40 -18.63
N CYS A 397 23.61 -12.54 -19.31
CA CYS A 397 22.66 -11.61 -18.69
C CYS A 397 21.20 -11.88 -19.10
N LYS A 398 20.29 -11.76 -18.13
CA LYS A 398 18.84 -11.72 -18.33
C LYS A 398 18.29 -10.35 -17.90
N SER A 399 17.10 -9.98 -18.38
CA SER A 399 16.38 -8.76 -17.93
C SER A 399 15.12 -9.15 -17.17
N LEU A 400 14.98 -8.68 -15.93
CA LEU A 400 13.80 -8.92 -15.08
C LEU A 400 13.14 -7.62 -14.61
N SER A 401 11.85 -7.72 -14.28
CA SER A 401 11.04 -6.65 -13.67
C SER A 401 10.38 -7.15 -12.37
N GLY A 402 10.56 -6.44 -11.25
CA GLY A 402 9.95 -6.73 -9.94
C GLY A 402 10.57 -5.88 -8.81
N THR A 403 9.90 -5.75 -7.67
CA THR A 403 10.50 -5.11 -6.47
C THR A 403 11.57 -6.00 -5.82
N SER A 404 11.46 -7.32 -6.03
CA SER A 404 12.51 -8.33 -5.79
C SER A 404 13.81 -8.04 -6.58
N VAL A 405 13.72 -7.24 -7.65
CA VAL A 405 14.85 -6.75 -8.45
C VAL A 405 15.33 -5.37 -7.98
N ALA A 406 14.45 -4.54 -7.41
CA ALA A 406 14.81 -3.24 -6.82
C ALA A 406 15.55 -3.39 -5.48
N SER A 407 15.17 -4.37 -4.65
CA SER A 407 15.85 -4.68 -3.37
C SER A 407 17.37 -4.90 -3.50
N PRO A 408 17.88 -5.79 -4.39
CA PRO A 408 19.31 -6.02 -4.54
C PRO A 408 20.08 -4.85 -5.13
N VAL A 409 19.41 -3.92 -5.83
CA VAL A 409 20.04 -2.65 -6.25
C VAL A 409 20.38 -1.81 -5.02
N VAL A 410 19.48 -1.73 -4.04
CA VAL A 410 19.74 -1.05 -2.77
C VAL A 410 20.75 -1.82 -1.92
N ALA A 411 20.64 -3.15 -1.81
CA ALA A 411 21.60 -3.95 -1.04
C ALA A 411 23.03 -3.87 -1.62
N GLY A 412 23.18 -3.94 -2.94
CA GLY A 412 24.45 -3.74 -3.63
C GLY A 412 24.97 -2.31 -3.50
N ALA A 413 24.09 -1.31 -3.57
CA ALA A 413 24.45 0.09 -3.28
C ALA A 413 24.98 0.25 -1.85
N ILE A 414 24.28 -0.29 -0.83
CA ILE A 414 24.74 -0.23 0.57
C ILE A 414 26.10 -0.92 0.73
N ALA A 415 26.30 -2.10 0.14
CA ALA A 415 27.58 -2.81 0.21
C ALA A 415 28.73 -2.01 -0.43
N LEU A 416 28.47 -1.36 -1.56
CA LEU A 416 29.39 -0.44 -2.22
C LEU A 416 29.73 0.74 -1.28
N LEU A 417 28.71 1.46 -0.78
CA LEU A 417 28.88 2.59 0.13
C LEU A 417 29.68 2.23 1.39
N ALA A 418 29.31 1.10 2.02
CA ALA A 418 29.90 0.61 3.25
C ALA A 418 31.40 0.34 3.14
N SER A 419 31.89 -0.13 1.99
CA SER A 419 33.33 -0.38 1.79
C SER A 419 34.20 0.89 1.83
N GLY A 420 33.60 2.08 1.61
CA GLY A 420 34.29 3.37 1.60
C GLY A 420 34.01 4.25 2.83
N VAL A 421 33.45 3.70 3.91
CA VAL A 421 32.98 4.40 5.12
C VAL A 421 33.53 3.73 6.38
N PRO A 422 33.84 4.47 7.47
CA PRO A 422 34.31 3.87 8.72
C PRO A 422 33.29 2.88 9.31
N ARG A 423 33.77 1.69 9.73
CA ARG A 423 32.93 0.60 10.26
C ARG A 423 32.01 1.02 11.42
N GLN A 424 32.42 1.97 12.27
CA GLN A 424 31.58 2.47 13.37
C GLN A 424 30.37 3.31 12.92
N ASN A 425 30.41 3.84 11.68
CA ASN A 425 29.31 4.60 11.07
C ASN A 425 28.35 3.70 10.27
N LEU A 426 28.47 2.37 10.37
CA LEU A 426 27.62 1.41 9.66
C LEU A 426 26.68 0.73 10.64
N THR A 427 25.46 1.25 10.73
CA THR A 427 24.34 0.71 11.50
C THR A 427 23.06 0.74 10.66
N PRO A 428 22.03 -0.06 10.99
CA PRO A 428 20.74 0.01 10.31
C PRO A 428 20.16 1.42 10.28
N ALA A 429 20.18 2.14 11.41
CA ALA A 429 19.74 3.53 11.50
C ALA A 429 20.55 4.48 10.60
N SER A 430 21.88 4.50 10.70
CA SER A 430 22.72 5.45 9.95
C SER A 430 22.63 5.27 8.44
N VAL A 431 22.53 4.02 7.96
CA VAL A 431 22.32 3.71 6.55
C VAL A 431 20.90 4.10 6.11
N LYS A 432 19.88 3.76 6.89
CA LYS A 432 18.49 4.17 6.59
C LYS A 432 18.35 5.70 6.55
N GLN A 433 18.97 6.41 7.49
CA GLN A 433 19.07 7.87 7.53
C GLN A 433 19.74 8.44 6.29
N ALA A 434 20.88 7.88 5.87
CA ALA A 434 21.58 8.32 4.67
C ALA A 434 20.73 8.17 3.41
N LEU A 435 20.07 7.02 3.25
CA LEU A 435 19.23 6.73 2.09
C LEU A 435 17.98 7.61 2.06
N CYS A 436 17.25 7.73 3.17
CA CYS A 436 16.02 8.53 3.26
C CYS A 436 16.30 10.04 3.14
N SER A 437 17.34 10.55 3.82
CA SER A 437 17.63 12.00 3.85
C SER A 437 18.23 12.53 2.55
N THR A 438 18.78 11.66 1.69
CA THR A 438 19.42 12.06 0.42
C THR A 438 18.66 11.64 -0.83
N ALA A 439 17.53 10.93 -0.68
CA ALA A 439 16.70 10.50 -1.80
C ALA A 439 16.15 11.67 -2.63
N LEU A 440 16.12 11.47 -3.95
CA LEU A 440 15.64 12.43 -4.92
C LEU A 440 14.15 12.24 -5.17
N ARG A 441 13.34 13.10 -4.57
CA ARG A 441 11.88 13.11 -4.80
C ARG A 441 11.52 13.22 -6.27
N LEU A 442 10.72 12.25 -6.72
CA LEU A 442 10.11 12.16 -8.04
C LEU A 442 8.91 13.11 -8.14
N GLN A 443 8.68 13.66 -9.32
CA GLN A 443 7.57 14.57 -9.59
C GLN A 443 6.31 13.78 -9.95
N GLY A 444 5.30 13.83 -9.08
CA GLY A 444 3.97 13.27 -9.32
C GLY A 444 3.49 12.28 -8.26
N PRO A 445 4.28 11.25 -7.89
CA PRO A 445 3.90 10.29 -6.85
C PRO A 445 3.85 10.93 -5.46
N ASN A 446 2.98 10.44 -4.58
CA ASN A 446 2.94 10.87 -3.18
C ASN A 446 3.86 10.04 -2.27
N MET A 447 4.00 10.42 -1.00
CA MET A 447 4.94 9.79 -0.07
C MET A 447 4.67 8.28 0.16
N PHE A 448 3.43 7.83 0.03
CA PHE A 448 3.05 6.40 0.12
C PHE A 448 3.28 5.62 -1.19
N GLU A 449 3.82 6.26 -2.23
CA GLU A 449 4.18 5.61 -3.50
C GLU A 449 5.69 5.61 -3.76
N GLN A 450 6.38 6.69 -3.36
CA GLN A 450 7.82 6.86 -3.60
C GLN A 450 8.70 6.84 -2.34
N GLY A 451 8.11 6.82 -1.14
CA GLY A 451 8.86 7.07 0.08
C GLY A 451 9.52 8.44 0.03
N HIS A 452 10.78 8.52 0.43
CA HIS A 452 11.59 9.74 0.34
C HIS A 452 12.00 10.08 -1.10
N GLY A 453 11.82 9.15 -2.04
CA GLY A 453 12.14 9.30 -3.46
C GLY A 453 13.16 8.30 -3.98
N LYS A 454 13.77 8.61 -5.12
CA LYS A 454 14.74 7.76 -5.81
C LYS A 454 16.11 7.79 -5.11
N LEU A 455 16.74 6.62 -4.97
CA LEU A 455 18.12 6.48 -4.48
C LEU A 455 19.11 7.44 -5.17
N ASP A 456 19.84 8.24 -4.38
CA ASP A 456 21.05 8.95 -4.81
C ASP A 456 22.29 8.41 -4.09
N LEU A 457 23.01 7.54 -4.80
CA LEU A 457 24.21 6.86 -4.32
C LEU A 457 25.31 7.85 -3.88
N ILE A 458 25.51 8.95 -4.60
CA ILE A 458 26.63 9.86 -4.36
C ILE A 458 26.36 10.75 -3.14
N SER A 459 25.11 11.23 -3.01
CA SER A 459 24.69 12.01 -1.84
C SER A 459 24.69 11.14 -0.58
N ALA A 460 24.21 9.89 -0.65
CA ALA A 460 24.28 8.93 0.46
C ALA A 460 25.73 8.61 0.89
N TYR A 461 26.67 8.46 -0.06
CA TYR A 461 28.09 8.27 0.25
C TYR A 461 28.69 9.45 1.02
N GLN A 462 28.40 10.68 0.58
CA GLN A 462 28.90 11.89 1.22
C GLN A 462 28.31 12.09 2.62
N PHE A 463 27.04 11.70 2.82
CA PHE A 463 26.38 11.69 4.13
C PHE A 463 27.08 10.71 5.08
N LEU A 464 27.21 9.42 4.69
CA LEU A 464 27.83 8.39 5.54
C LEU A 464 29.28 8.68 5.91
N ARG A 465 30.07 9.26 4.98
CA ARG A 465 31.46 9.68 5.24
C ARG A 465 31.59 10.81 6.27
N LYS A 466 30.54 11.61 6.45
CA LYS A 466 30.47 12.72 7.42
C LYS A 466 29.46 12.43 8.52
N TYR A 467 29.06 11.16 8.68
CA TYR A 467 28.02 10.80 9.61
C TYR A 467 28.51 10.95 11.04
N GLU A 468 27.75 11.73 11.80
CA GLU A 468 27.81 11.81 13.25
C GLU A 468 26.52 11.14 13.79
N PRO A 469 26.61 10.34 14.87
CA PRO A 469 25.45 9.71 15.50
C PRO A 469 24.36 10.73 15.81
N GLN A 470 23.18 10.56 15.20
CA GLN A 470 22.05 11.47 15.32
C GLN A 470 20.73 10.71 15.23
N ALA A 471 19.65 11.27 15.75
CA ALA A 471 18.31 10.77 15.48
C ALA A 471 17.62 11.61 14.39
N THR A 472 16.62 11.05 13.72
CA THR A 472 15.88 11.70 12.62
C THR A 472 14.42 11.26 12.59
N LEU A 473 13.57 12.03 11.90
CA LEU A 473 12.16 11.75 11.73
C LEU A 473 11.84 11.43 10.25
N SER A 474 10.92 10.49 10.04
CA SER A 474 10.48 9.99 8.72
C SER A 474 8.94 9.94 8.68
N PRO A 475 8.24 10.87 8.02
CA PRO A 475 8.78 12.04 7.31
C PRO A 475 9.41 13.08 8.25
N ASN A 476 10.27 13.94 7.71
CA ASN A 476 11.01 14.95 8.47
C ASN A 476 10.27 16.29 8.68
N TYR A 477 9.04 16.40 8.19
CA TYR A 477 8.08 17.48 8.46
C TYR A 477 6.67 17.01 8.11
N ILE A 478 5.65 17.77 8.49
CA ILE A 478 4.24 17.52 8.13
C ILE A 478 3.65 18.82 7.55
N ASP A 479 3.45 18.88 6.23
CA ASP A 479 2.80 20.02 5.56
C ASP A 479 1.47 19.57 4.92
N LEU A 480 0.36 19.81 5.63
CA LEU A 480 -1.00 19.51 5.17
C LEU A 480 -1.47 20.48 4.06
N THR A 481 -0.57 21.25 3.46
CA THR A 481 -0.82 22.05 2.25
C THR A 481 -0.06 21.53 1.02
N GLU A 482 0.88 20.59 1.17
CA GLU A 482 1.71 20.05 0.08
C GLU A 482 1.04 18.86 -0.63
N CYS A 483 0.04 19.13 -1.49
CA CYS A 483 -0.83 18.05 -1.95
C CYS A 483 -0.24 17.01 -2.91
N GLN A 484 0.91 17.29 -3.53
CA GLN A 484 1.58 16.32 -4.40
C GLN A 484 2.27 15.20 -3.59
N TYR A 485 2.70 15.49 -2.37
CA TYR A 485 3.52 14.58 -1.55
C TYR A 485 2.78 14.09 -0.30
N MET A 486 2.12 14.99 0.44
CA MET A 486 1.42 14.73 1.70
C MET A 486 -0.04 14.28 1.52
N TRP A 487 -0.34 13.55 0.44
CA TRP A 487 -1.63 12.84 0.31
C TRP A 487 -1.68 11.69 1.33
N PRO A 488 -2.80 11.42 2.02
CA PRO A 488 -4.13 12.02 1.88
C PRO A 488 -4.34 13.31 2.69
N TYR A 489 -3.51 13.56 3.70
CA TYR A 489 -3.72 14.60 4.72
C TYR A 489 -3.91 16.01 4.14
N CYS A 490 -3.29 16.29 3.00
CA CYS A 490 -3.42 17.57 2.31
C CYS A 490 -4.84 17.87 1.76
N THR A 491 -5.64 16.83 1.49
CA THR A 491 -6.84 16.97 0.64
C THR A 491 -8.04 17.50 1.43
N GLN A 492 -7.89 17.66 2.74
CA GLN A 492 -8.89 18.17 3.66
C GLN A 492 -8.24 19.16 4.64
N PRO A 493 -8.67 20.43 4.66
CA PRO A 493 -8.24 21.36 5.72
C PRO A 493 -8.87 20.97 7.05
N LEU A 494 -8.20 21.36 8.14
CA LEU A 494 -8.68 21.15 9.51
C LEU A 494 -9.72 22.22 9.88
N TYR A 495 -10.58 21.92 10.86
CA TYR A 495 -11.57 22.86 11.42
C TYR A 495 -11.96 22.42 12.83
N TYR A 496 -12.59 23.33 13.59
CA TYR A 496 -13.08 23.00 14.93
C TYR A 496 -14.17 21.91 14.87
N SER A 497 -14.22 21.06 15.90
CA SER A 497 -15.10 19.90 16.04
C SER A 497 -14.96 18.79 14.99
N SER A 498 -13.91 18.78 14.17
CA SER A 498 -13.57 17.60 13.34
C SER A 498 -12.98 16.47 14.17
N GLN A 499 -13.12 15.22 13.70
CA GLN A 499 -12.31 14.10 14.17
C GLN A 499 -10.81 14.43 14.04
N PRO A 500 -9.95 13.91 14.93
CA PRO A 500 -8.53 14.16 14.86
C PRO A 500 -7.91 13.57 13.60
N THR A 501 -7.11 14.35 12.87
CA THR A 501 -6.29 13.82 11.78
C THR A 501 -4.99 13.30 12.38
N ILE A 502 -4.66 12.03 12.15
CA ILE A 502 -3.46 11.39 12.71
C ILE A 502 -2.42 11.18 11.61
N ALA A 503 -1.17 11.58 11.87
CA ALA A 503 -0.03 11.29 11.01
C ALA A 503 1.05 10.55 11.82
N ASN A 504 1.43 9.37 11.34
CA ASN A 504 2.45 8.55 11.99
C ASN A 504 3.84 8.82 11.40
N VAL A 505 4.79 9.06 12.30
CA VAL A 505 6.19 9.37 12.01
C VAL A 505 7.07 8.25 12.57
N THR A 506 7.95 7.69 11.75
CA THR A 506 9.00 6.80 12.22
C THR A 506 10.13 7.64 12.82
N VAL A 507 10.46 7.38 14.07
CA VAL A 507 11.63 7.92 14.76
C VAL A 507 12.77 6.95 14.52
N ILE A 508 13.86 7.42 13.88
CA ILE A 508 15.06 6.59 13.62
C ILE A 508 16.16 7.07 14.55
N ASN A 509 16.57 6.23 15.50
CA ASN A 509 17.62 6.52 16.46
C ASN A 509 18.98 6.04 15.94
N GLY A 510 19.82 6.96 15.48
CA GLY A 510 21.20 6.66 15.09
C GLY A 510 22.23 6.76 16.20
N LEU A 511 21.81 6.94 17.47
CA LEU A 511 22.70 7.08 18.64
C LEU A 511 23.13 5.73 19.23
N SER A 512 22.22 4.76 19.34
CA SER A 512 22.43 3.48 20.06
C SER A 512 21.35 2.43 19.76
N VAL A 513 21.61 1.17 20.15
CA VAL A 513 20.71 0.00 19.96
C VAL A 513 19.44 0.02 20.85
N VAL A 514 19.31 1.04 21.70
CA VAL A 514 18.11 1.37 22.49
C VAL A 514 18.10 2.89 22.67
N GLY A 515 16.96 3.54 22.55
CA GLY A 515 16.75 4.92 23.01
C GLY A 515 15.40 5.09 23.70
N ASN A 516 15.22 6.13 24.51
CA ASN A 516 13.96 6.42 25.18
C ASN A 516 13.44 7.80 24.74
N VAL A 517 12.12 7.92 24.55
CA VAL A 517 11.48 9.23 24.35
C VAL A 517 11.31 9.89 25.71
N LYS A 518 12.02 11.00 25.93
CA LYS A 518 12.10 11.68 27.24
C LYS A 518 11.06 12.80 27.39
N GLU A 519 10.85 13.57 26.34
CA GLU A 519 9.93 14.70 26.33
C GLU A 519 9.43 14.93 24.90
N VAL A 520 8.13 15.21 24.78
CA VAL A 520 7.51 15.72 23.56
C VAL A 520 6.80 17.03 23.92
N SER A 521 7.03 18.11 23.15
CA SER A 521 6.45 19.43 23.41
C SER A 521 5.98 20.11 22.13
N TRP A 522 4.89 20.87 22.21
CA TRP A 522 4.29 21.59 21.08
C TRP A 522 4.67 23.06 21.10
N HIS A 523 5.24 23.57 20.01
CA HIS A 523 5.75 24.93 19.88
C HIS A 523 5.01 25.70 18.77
N PRO A 524 3.80 26.22 19.07
CA PRO A 524 2.98 26.95 18.10
C PRO A 524 3.62 28.28 17.68
N HIS A 525 3.63 28.59 16.38
CA HIS A 525 4.18 29.84 15.87
C HIS A 525 3.16 30.99 15.95
N LEU A 526 3.48 32.04 16.72
CA LEU A 526 2.59 33.18 16.92
C LEU A 526 2.41 34.02 15.62
N PRO A 527 1.22 34.61 15.38
CA PRO A 527 0.07 34.66 16.30
C PRO A 527 -0.90 33.48 16.19
N HIS A 528 -1.01 32.80 15.04
CA HIS A 528 -2.11 31.85 14.79
C HIS A 528 -1.82 30.40 15.21
N GLY A 529 -0.55 30.04 15.47
CA GLY A 529 -0.11 28.71 15.90
C GLY A 529 -0.94 28.13 17.05
N VAL A 530 -1.35 28.99 17.98
CA VAL A 530 -2.05 28.61 19.22
C VAL A 530 -3.47 28.06 18.98
N LEU A 531 -4.06 28.28 17.81
CA LEU A 531 -5.38 27.75 17.45
C LEU A 531 -5.32 26.25 17.07
N LEU A 532 -4.13 25.71 16.80
CA LEU A 532 -3.92 24.28 16.60
C LEU A 532 -3.56 23.60 17.92
N SER A 533 -4.35 22.59 18.28
CA SER A 533 -4.03 21.63 19.33
C SER A 533 -3.35 20.42 18.69
N VAL A 534 -2.20 20.04 19.27
CA VAL A 534 -1.45 18.85 18.86
C VAL A 534 -1.36 17.95 20.08
N SER A 535 -1.71 16.69 19.89
CA SER A 535 -1.53 15.61 20.86
C SER A 535 -0.62 14.55 20.24
N SER A 536 -0.02 13.71 21.07
CA SER A 536 0.87 12.65 20.61
C SER A 536 0.68 11.35 21.36
N ASP A 537 0.88 10.25 20.66
CA ASP A 537 1.14 8.93 21.24
C ASP A 537 2.44 8.40 20.63
N TYR A 538 3.22 7.60 21.37
CA TYR A 538 4.55 7.17 20.93
C TYR A 538 5.06 5.92 21.66
N SER A 539 6.03 5.25 21.04
CA SER A 539 6.82 4.22 21.72
C SER A 539 7.78 4.85 22.73
N ASP A 540 7.58 4.59 24.04
CA ASP A 540 8.50 5.01 25.11
C ASP A 540 9.95 4.58 24.84
N VAL A 541 10.12 3.37 24.31
CA VAL A 541 11.42 2.76 23.97
C VAL A 541 11.52 2.57 22.46
N LEU A 542 12.58 3.13 21.89
CA LEU A 542 13.03 2.96 20.51
C LEU A 542 13.98 1.73 20.47
N TRP A 543 13.52 0.64 19.87
CA TRP A 543 14.28 -0.61 19.75
C TRP A 543 13.73 -1.41 18.54
N PRO A 544 14.58 -2.07 17.72
CA PRO A 544 16.04 -2.21 17.82
C PRO A 544 16.85 -0.96 17.42
N TRP A 545 16.34 -0.12 16.53
CA TRP A 545 16.92 1.21 16.22
C TRP A 545 15.86 2.29 15.95
N SER A 546 14.59 1.91 15.89
CA SER A 546 13.49 2.79 15.52
C SER A 546 12.35 2.71 16.53
N GLY A 547 11.45 3.68 16.44
CA GLY A 547 10.16 3.66 17.09
C GLY A 547 9.17 4.52 16.33
N TRP A 548 8.02 4.77 16.92
CA TRP A 548 6.92 5.50 16.29
C TRP A 548 6.45 6.67 17.14
N LEU A 549 5.97 7.70 16.46
CA LEU A 549 5.31 8.88 17.02
C LEU A 549 4.07 9.15 16.16
N ALA A 550 2.89 8.95 16.73
CA ALA A 550 1.63 9.36 16.14
C ALA A 550 1.32 10.78 16.60
N LEU A 551 1.12 11.72 15.67
CA LEU A 551 0.66 13.08 15.98
C LEU A 551 -0.77 13.26 15.56
N SER A 552 -1.60 13.74 16.48
CA SER A 552 -3.03 13.94 16.30
C SER A 552 -3.36 15.44 16.33
N PHE A 553 -3.97 15.92 15.24
CA PHE A 553 -4.24 17.33 14.99
C PHE A 553 -5.72 17.66 15.17
N THR A 554 -6.02 18.63 16.03
CA THR A 554 -7.36 19.20 16.24
C THR A 554 -7.30 20.72 16.31
N VAL A 555 -8.36 21.41 15.88
CA VAL A 555 -8.46 22.87 15.99
C VAL A 555 -9.19 23.21 17.29
N ARG A 556 -8.69 24.20 18.03
CA ARG A 556 -9.34 24.68 19.26
C ARG A 556 -10.59 25.52 18.96
N GLU A 557 -11.44 25.72 19.97
CA GLU A 557 -12.70 26.47 19.83
C GLU A 557 -12.48 27.91 19.35
N GLU A 558 -11.41 28.57 19.78
CA GLU A 558 -11.06 29.93 19.32
C GLU A 558 -10.73 29.98 17.81
N GLY A 559 -10.41 28.83 17.21
CA GLY A 559 -10.17 28.67 15.78
C GLY A 559 -11.42 28.38 14.95
N ALA A 560 -12.62 28.24 15.55
CA ALA A 560 -13.83 27.79 14.85
C ALA A 560 -14.27 28.67 13.66
N ASN A 561 -13.91 29.96 13.69
CA ASN A 561 -14.21 30.93 12.61
C ASN A 561 -12.95 31.39 11.85
N PHE A 562 -11.79 30.76 12.08
CA PHE A 562 -10.53 31.14 11.45
C PHE A 562 -10.40 30.56 10.04
N ASP A 563 -9.94 31.37 9.09
CA ASP A 563 -9.59 30.92 7.73
C ASP A 563 -8.14 31.32 7.40
N GLY A 564 -7.23 30.34 7.34
CA GLY A 564 -5.82 30.65 7.15
C GLY A 564 -4.88 29.46 7.31
N ILE A 565 -3.59 29.72 7.16
CA ILE A 565 -2.53 28.73 7.39
C ILE A 565 -2.00 28.90 8.80
N ILE A 566 -1.85 27.78 9.51
CA ILE A 566 -1.24 27.69 10.83
C ILE A 566 0.10 26.96 10.70
N GLU A 567 1.10 27.46 11.42
CA GLU A 567 2.48 26.93 11.44
C GLU A 567 2.90 26.70 12.90
N GLY A 568 3.77 25.71 13.12
CA GLY A 568 4.31 25.36 14.43
C GLY A 568 5.34 24.24 14.31
N HIS A 569 5.80 23.69 15.44
CA HIS A 569 6.65 22.50 15.43
C HIS A 569 6.50 21.68 16.72
N VAL A 570 6.67 20.37 16.62
CA VAL A 570 6.84 19.49 17.78
C VAL A 570 8.34 19.28 18.01
N ASN A 571 8.80 19.41 19.25
CA ASN A 571 10.13 19.02 19.66
C ASN A 571 10.07 17.68 20.40
N VAL A 572 10.91 16.73 19.99
CA VAL A 572 11.00 15.37 20.54
C VAL A 572 12.41 15.16 21.07
N THR A 573 12.58 15.00 22.38
CA THR A 573 13.89 14.73 22.98
C THR A 573 14.06 13.23 23.19
N ILE A 574 15.04 12.66 22.50
CA ILE A 574 15.44 11.25 22.61
C ILE A 574 16.66 11.17 23.52
N GLU A 575 16.58 10.32 24.53
CA GLU A 575 17.68 9.96 25.42
C GLU A 575 18.28 8.62 24.97
N SER A 576 19.60 8.49 25.01
CA SER A 576 20.32 7.31 24.50
C SER A 576 21.64 7.11 25.23
N HIS A 577 22.04 5.86 25.43
CA HIS A 577 23.26 5.49 26.14
C HIS A 577 24.38 5.15 25.16
N ASP A 578 25.63 5.50 25.46
CA ASP A 578 26.76 5.12 24.60
C ASP A 578 27.06 3.61 24.65
N ASP A 579 27.16 2.98 23.47
CA ASP A 579 27.55 1.57 23.29
C ASP A 579 28.98 1.29 23.80
N THR A 580 29.82 2.31 24.01
CA THR A 580 31.25 2.17 24.37
C THR A 580 31.52 1.77 25.82
N GLY A 581 30.47 1.55 26.63
CA GLY A 581 30.58 1.12 28.03
C GLY A 581 30.83 2.26 29.03
N ASP A 582 31.14 3.46 28.55
CA ASP A 582 31.09 4.68 29.35
C ASP A 582 29.63 5.16 29.41
N ARG A 583 29.07 5.30 30.62
CA ARG A 583 27.62 5.55 30.83
C ARG A 583 27.18 6.99 30.50
N THR A 584 27.78 7.58 29.49
CA THR A 584 27.42 8.92 29.02
C THR A 584 26.06 8.87 28.33
N ILE A 585 25.20 9.82 28.71
CA ILE A 585 23.85 9.97 28.16
C ILE A 585 23.92 11.00 27.03
N LYS A 586 23.50 10.61 25.83
CA LYS A 586 23.35 11.47 24.67
C LYS A 586 21.88 11.83 24.51
N ASN A 587 21.60 13.14 24.53
CA ASN A 587 20.27 13.68 24.26
C ASN A 587 20.26 14.31 22.88
N ALA A 588 19.30 13.93 22.04
CA ALA A 588 19.04 14.57 20.76
C ALA A 588 17.60 15.11 20.75
N THR A 589 17.45 16.43 20.64
CA THR A 589 16.15 17.08 20.44
C THR A 589 15.90 17.27 18.94
N LEU A 590 14.88 16.60 18.43
CA LEU A 590 14.44 16.66 17.04
C LEU A 590 13.29 17.64 16.89
N THR A 591 13.36 18.49 15.87
CA THR A 591 12.29 19.42 15.52
C THR A 591 11.51 18.88 14.33
N LEU A 592 10.22 18.60 14.52
CA LEU A 592 9.26 18.28 13.45
C LEU A 592 8.39 19.50 13.15
N PRO A 593 8.65 20.26 12.08
CA PRO A 593 7.83 21.40 11.75
C PRO A 593 6.52 20.96 11.07
N ILE A 594 5.44 21.65 11.44
CA ILE A 594 4.06 21.32 11.11
C ILE A 594 3.39 22.54 10.48
N ARG A 595 2.60 22.31 9.44
CA ARG A 595 1.81 23.32 8.75
C ARG A 595 0.48 22.76 8.30
N ALA A 596 -0.60 23.51 8.54
CA ALA A 596 -1.94 23.10 8.17
C ALA A 596 -2.78 24.28 7.67
N ARG A 597 -3.71 24.01 6.74
CA ARG A 597 -4.80 24.94 6.45
C ARG A 597 -5.92 24.68 7.46
N VAL A 598 -6.34 25.73 8.15
CA VAL A 598 -7.58 25.75 8.93
C VAL A 598 -8.63 26.58 8.18
N ILE A 599 -9.88 26.13 8.27
CA ILE A 599 -11.06 26.82 7.73
C ILE A 599 -12.15 26.93 8.81
N PRO A 600 -13.16 27.81 8.63
CA PRO A 600 -14.35 27.83 9.47
C PRO A 600 -15.12 26.50 9.37
N VAL A 601 -15.84 26.14 10.43
CA VAL A 601 -16.58 24.87 10.51
C VAL A 601 -17.50 24.69 9.28
N PRO A 602 -17.33 23.62 8.48
CA PRO A 602 -18.22 23.32 7.36
C PRO A 602 -19.65 23.07 7.82
N VAL A 603 -20.62 23.46 7.00
CA VAL A 603 -22.04 23.18 7.27
C VAL A 603 -22.27 21.67 7.43
N ARG A 604 -23.11 21.28 8.40
CA ARG A 604 -23.45 19.89 8.75
C ARG A 604 -23.70 18.99 7.55
N SER A 605 -24.45 19.48 6.55
CA SER A 605 -24.77 18.77 5.30
C SER A 605 -23.58 18.45 4.38
N ARG A 606 -22.38 18.93 4.71
CA ARG A 606 -21.12 18.60 4.02
C ARG A 606 -20.21 17.69 4.83
N ARG A 607 -20.52 17.39 6.09
CA ARG A 607 -19.72 16.53 6.97
C ARG A 607 -20.27 15.10 6.94
N LEU A 608 -19.42 14.15 6.55
CA LEU A 608 -19.70 12.73 6.45
C LEU A 608 -18.80 11.98 7.43
N LEU A 609 -19.37 11.03 8.15
CA LEU A 609 -18.66 10.11 9.02
C LEU A 609 -18.46 8.78 8.28
N TRP A 610 -17.24 8.25 8.25
CA TRP A 610 -16.90 6.92 7.73
C TRP A 610 -16.62 5.98 8.89
N ASP A 611 -17.29 4.84 8.94
CA ASP A 611 -17.05 3.83 9.96
C ASP A 611 -15.82 2.98 9.63
N GLN A 612 -14.73 3.20 10.37
CA GLN A 612 -13.53 2.35 10.34
C GLN A 612 -13.47 1.40 11.55
N PHE A 613 -14.42 1.50 12.49
CA PHE A 613 -14.43 0.68 13.70
C PHE A 613 -15.02 -0.72 13.45
N HIS A 614 -15.84 -0.88 12.41
CA HIS A 614 -16.42 -2.19 12.06
C HIS A 614 -15.83 -2.84 10.80
N SER A 615 -14.90 -2.18 10.09
CA SER A 615 -14.16 -2.70 8.93
C SER A 615 -13.08 -3.74 9.31
N LEU A 616 -12.44 -4.39 8.31
CA LEU A 616 -11.46 -5.47 8.54
C LEU A 616 -10.33 -5.08 9.51
N ARG A 617 -10.42 -5.63 10.72
CA ARG A 617 -9.48 -5.40 11.82
C ARG A 617 -8.18 -6.19 11.64
N TYR A 618 -7.37 -5.72 10.69
CA TYR A 618 -6.13 -6.34 10.21
C TYR A 618 -5.12 -6.70 11.34
N PRO A 619 -4.42 -7.85 11.28
CA PRO A 619 -4.65 -8.99 10.38
C PRO A 619 -5.82 -9.83 10.89
N GLY A 620 -6.73 -10.16 9.97
CA GLY A 620 -7.93 -10.90 10.26
C GLY A 620 -7.75 -12.42 10.34
N GLY A 621 -8.87 -13.12 10.57
CA GLY A 621 -9.02 -14.51 10.16
C GLY A 621 -9.17 -14.60 8.64
N TYR A 622 -9.80 -15.68 8.14
CA TYR A 622 -10.16 -15.72 6.72
C TYR A 622 -11.37 -14.81 6.48
N PHE A 623 -11.10 -13.63 5.91
CA PHE A 623 -12.09 -12.75 5.33
C PHE A 623 -12.04 -12.88 3.81
N PRO A 624 -13.11 -13.36 3.16
CA PRO A 624 -13.12 -13.64 1.73
C PRO A 624 -13.28 -12.36 0.91
N ARG A 625 -12.84 -12.37 -0.35
CA ARG A 625 -13.17 -11.30 -1.32
C ARG A 625 -14.68 -11.15 -1.52
N ASP A 626 -15.10 -9.90 -1.76
CA ASP A 626 -16.47 -9.55 -2.15
C ASP A 626 -16.86 -10.21 -3.47
N ASP A 627 -16.10 -9.97 -4.55
CA ASP A 627 -16.33 -10.63 -5.84
C ASP A 627 -15.88 -12.10 -5.78
N LEU A 628 -16.86 -13.01 -5.62
CA LEU A 628 -16.65 -14.46 -5.59
C LEU A 628 -16.10 -15.04 -6.91
N ARG A 629 -15.96 -14.25 -7.98
CA ARG A 629 -15.22 -14.63 -9.18
C ARG A 629 -13.70 -14.40 -9.07
N ALA A 630 -13.22 -13.65 -8.08
CA ALA A 630 -11.80 -13.32 -7.87
C ALA A 630 -10.99 -14.52 -7.29
N LYS A 631 -11.03 -15.67 -7.96
CA LYS A 631 -10.50 -16.97 -7.45
C LYS A 631 -8.97 -17.07 -7.30
N HIS A 632 -8.23 -16.02 -7.64
CA HIS A 632 -6.76 -16.02 -7.63
C HIS A 632 -6.14 -15.46 -6.35
N ASP A 633 -6.91 -14.71 -5.55
CA ASP A 633 -6.54 -14.23 -4.22
C ASP A 633 -7.82 -14.25 -3.38
N PRO A 634 -8.07 -15.29 -2.57
CA PRO A 634 -9.36 -15.48 -1.92
C PRO A 634 -9.57 -14.54 -0.72
N LEU A 635 -8.52 -13.89 -0.23
CA LEU A 635 -8.50 -13.09 1.00
C LEU A 635 -8.60 -11.61 0.67
N ASP A 636 -9.35 -10.84 1.46
CA ASP A 636 -9.16 -9.38 1.45
C ASP A 636 -8.06 -8.95 2.43
N TRP A 637 -7.08 -8.26 1.86
CA TRP A 637 -5.89 -7.77 2.56
C TRP A 637 -5.83 -6.24 2.60
N HIS A 638 -6.79 -5.53 1.98
CA HIS A 638 -6.73 -4.08 1.81
C HIS A 638 -7.21 -3.29 3.05
N ALA A 639 -7.75 -3.98 4.05
CA ALA A 639 -8.14 -3.46 5.36
C ALA A 639 -9.18 -2.32 5.31
N ASP A 640 -9.95 -2.28 4.23
CA ASP A 640 -11.23 -1.59 4.07
C ASP A 640 -11.21 -0.17 4.61
N HIS A 641 -10.13 0.51 4.19
CA HIS A 641 -9.83 1.85 4.60
C HIS A 641 -10.11 2.81 3.46
N ILE A 642 -10.66 3.97 3.81
CA ILE A 642 -10.97 5.07 2.91
C ILE A 642 -9.75 5.64 2.13
N HIS A 643 -8.56 5.09 2.34
CA HIS A 643 -7.28 5.44 1.70
C HIS A 643 -6.53 4.25 1.07
N THR A 644 -7.07 3.02 1.12
CA THR A 644 -6.53 1.81 0.47
C THR A 644 -7.36 1.41 -0.76
N ASN A 645 -8.39 0.57 -0.62
CA ASN A 645 -9.31 0.17 -1.67
C ASN A 645 -10.37 1.25 -1.97
N PHE A 646 -11.05 1.78 -0.94
CA PHE A 646 -12.04 2.88 -1.05
C PHE A 646 -11.43 4.28 -1.31
N ARG A 647 -10.11 4.31 -1.52
CA ARG A 647 -9.29 5.46 -1.93
C ARG A 647 -9.86 6.31 -3.08
N ASP A 648 -10.52 5.72 -4.08
CA ASP A 648 -11.11 6.49 -5.21
C ASP A 648 -12.51 7.04 -4.89
N MET A 649 -13.30 6.32 -4.09
CA MET A 649 -14.54 6.84 -3.50
C MET A 649 -14.25 8.11 -2.67
N TYR A 650 -13.24 8.08 -1.80
CA TYR A 650 -12.80 9.25 -1.03
C TYR A 650 -12.50 10.46 -1.91
N ARG A 651 -11.67 10.24 -2.94
CA ARG A 651 -11.28 11.29 -3.90
C ARG A 651 -12.51 11.89 -4.57
N ARG A 652 -13.49 11.05 -4.95
CA ARG A 652 -14.76 11.51 -5.54
C ARG A 652 -15.67 12.28 -4.57
N LEU A 653 -15.72 11.91 -3.30
CA LEU A 653 -16.44 12.65 -2.25
C LEU A 653 -15.83 14.05 -2.03
N ARG A 654 -14.49 14.11 -1.94
CA ARG A 654 -13.75 15.39 -1.82
C ARG A 654 -13.98 16.31 -3.02
N GLU A 655 -14.00 15.78 -4.25
CA GLU A 655 -14.36 16.54 -5.47
C GLU A 655 -15.75 17.19 -5.41
N HIS A 656 -16.69 16.61 -4.66
CA HIS A 656 -18.06 17.13 -4.52
C HIS A 656 -18.22 18.09 -3.32
N GLY A 657 -17.13 18.37 -2.60
CA GLY A 657 -17.10 19.28 -1.45
C GLY A 657 -17.55 18.65 -0.13
N PHE A 658 -17.56 17.32 -0.03
CA PHE A 658 -17.82 16.63 1.24
C PHE A 658 -16.55 16.48 2.06
N TYR A 659 -16.62 16.82 3.33
CA TYR A 659 -15.60 16.53 4.34
C TYR A 659 -15.88 15.15 4.89
N VAL A 660 -14.90 14.27 4.83
CA VAL A 660 -15.04 12.89 5.30
C VAL A 660 -14.11 12.69 6.48
N GLU A 661 -14.68 12.21 7.58
CA GLU A 661 -14.02 12.05 8.87
C GLU A 661 -14.03 10.56 9.24
N VAL A 662 -12.88 10.02 9.67
CA VAL A 662 -12.70 8.58 9.91
C VAL A 662 -13.00 8.27 11.37
N MET A 663 -13.95 7.37 11.61
CA MET A 663 -14.37 6.93 12.94
C MET A 663 -13.59 5.67 13.34
N GLY A 664 -12.52 5.84 14.13
CA GLY A 664 -11.69 4.75 14.66
C GLY A 664 -12.11 4.24 16.05
N THR A 665 -13.28 4.63 16.54
CA THR A 665 -13.83 4.31 17.88
C THR A 665 -15.33 4.01 17.75
N PRO A 666 -16.00 3.38 18.72
CA PRO A 666 -17.45 3.21 18.68
C PRO A 666 -18.19 4.55 18.53
N LEU A 667 -19.36 4.52 17.90
CA LEU A 667 -20.21 5.69 17.63
C LEU A 667 -20.64 6.43 18.92
N THR A 668 -20.68 5.73 20.05
CA THR A 668 -20.96 6.30 21.39
C THR A 668 -19.98 7.39 21.80
N CYS A 669 -18.77 7.41 21.22
CA CYS A 669 -17.74 8.41 21.47
C CYS A 669 -17.83 9.64 20.54
N ILE A 670 -18.78 9.68 19.60
CA ILE A 670 -18.87 10.68 18.55
C ILE A 670 -20.14 11.54 18.72
N ASP A 671 -19.99 12.86 18.70
CA ASP A 671 -21.13 13.77 18.57
C ASP A 671 -21.70 13.73 17.14
N THR A 672 -22.60 12.78 16.93
CA THR A 672 -23.32 12.55 15.67
C THR A 672 -24.16 13.74 15.19
N SER A 673 -24.49 14.71 16.07
CA SER A 673 -25.27 15.89 15.67
C SER A 673 -24.55 16.78 14.65
N LEU A 674 -23.21 16.73 14.65
CA LEU A 674 -22.34 17.51 13.77
C LEU A 674 -22.32 17.04 12.31
N TYR A 675 -22.82 15.82 12.03
CA TYR A 675 -22.68 15.13 10.74
C TYR A 675 -24.00 15.08 9.97
N GLY A 676 -23.93 15.20 8.65
CA GLY A 676 -25.10 15.04 7.77
C GLY A 676 -25.45 13.57 7.50
N ALA A 677 -24.43 12.71 7.35
CA ALA A 677 -24.62 11.28 7.15
C ALA A 677 -23.45 10.44 7.73
N LEU A 678 -23.79 9.22 8.15
CA LEU A 678 -22.87 8.12 8.44
C LEU A 678 -22.85 7.16 7.25
N LEU A 679 -21.64 6.78 6.82
CA LEU A 679 -21.38 5.78 5.80
C LEU A 679 -20.95 4.48 6.49
N LEU A 680 -21.77 3.44 6.35
CA LEU A 680 -21.40 2.05 6.63
C LEU A 680 -21.14 1.40 5.27
N VAL A 681 -19.89 1.12 4.95
CA VAL A 681 -19.47 0.53 3.67
C VAL A 681 -18.54 -0.61 4.02
N ASP A 682 -18.95 -1.81 3.62
CA ASP A 682 -18.38 -3.09 4.01
C ASP A 682 -17.96 -3.22 5.49
N PRO A 683 -18.93 -3.43 6.40
CA PRO A 683 -18.63 -3.72 7.80
C PRO A 683 -18.72 -5.22 8.08
N GLU A 684 -17.65 -5.80 8.63
CA GLU A 684 -17.49 -7.24 8.83
C GLU A 684 -17.41 -7.64 10.33
N ASP A 685 -17.44 -6.66 11.23
CA ASP A 685 -17.54 -6.85 12.69
C ASP A 685 -19.00 -6.75 13.22
N GLU A 686 -19.18 -6.96 14.53
CA GLU A 686 -20.42 -6.80 15.30
C GLU A 686 -20.56 -5.39 15.89
N TYR A 687 -21.77 -4.97 16.25
CA TYR A 687 -22.03 -3.65 16.88
C TYR A 687 -22.33 -3.75 18.38
N PHE A 688 -21.99 -2.73 19.18
CA PHE A 688 -22.39 -2.69 20.60
C PHE A 688 -23.89 -2.38 20.75
N PRO A 689 -24.62 -2.98 21.72
CA PRO A 689 -26.03 -2.63 21.99
C PRO A 689 -26.25 -1.14 22.30
N GLU A 690 -25.31 -0.52 23.03
CA GLU A 690 -25.31 0.90 23.38
C GLU A 690 -25.12 1.81 22.14
N GLU A 691 -24.34 1.33 21.17
CA GLU A 691 -24.10 1.98 19.89
C GLU A 691 -25.31 1.92 18.98
N MET A 692 -25.99 0.77 18.89
CA MET A 692 -27.26 0.63 18.17
C MET A 692 -28.32 1.60 18.71
N ALA A 693 -28.43 1.71 20.05
CA ALA A 693 -29.33 2.67 20.69
C ALA A 693 -28.92 4.14 20.42
N THR A 694 -27.62 4.42 20.38
CA THR A 694 -27.08 5.75 20.04
C THR A 694 -27.34 6.12 18.59
N LEU A 695 -27.14 5.20 17.66
CA LEU A 695 -27.43 5.36 16.24
C LEU A 695 -28.91 5.63 16.00
N LYS A 696 -29.81 4.91 16.68
CA LYS A 696 -31.25 5.20 16.63
C LYS A 696 -31.53 6.65 16.98
N LYS A 697 -31.06 7.09 18.15
CA LYS A 697 -31.26 8.47 18.62
C LYS A 697 -30.67 9.49 17.65
N ALA A 698 -29.52 9.21 17.05
CA ALA A 698 -28.86 10.09 16.08
C ALA A 698 -29.65 10.24 14.77
N VAL A 699 -30.18 9.14 14.23
CA VAL A 699 -30.98 9.14 13.00
C VAL A 699 -32.36 9.75 13.24
N ASP A 700 -32.99 9.45 14.38
CA ASP A 700 -34.25 10.10 14.78
C ASP A 700 -34.03 11.62 14.94
N ALA A 701 -32.84 12.07 15.38
CA ALA A 701 -32.40 13.46 15.41
C ALA A 701 -31.87 14.04 14.07
N GLY A 702 -32.05 13.33 12.95
CA GLY A 702 -31.76 13.84 11.60
C GLY A 702 -30.38 13.50 11.03
N LEU A 703 -29.61 12.57 11.60
CA LEU A 703 -28.48 11.93 10.92
C LEU A 703 -29.00 11.01 9.81
N SER A 704 -28.40 11.04 8.63
CA SER A 704 -28.71 10.04 7.60
C SER A 704 -27.78 8.83 7.69
N LEU A 705 -28.28 7.65 7.34
CA LEU A 705 -27.51 6.41 7.28
C LEU A 705 -27.43 5.94 5.83
N ILE A 706 -26.23 5.62 5.35
CA ILE A 706 -26.01 5.06 4.03
C ILE A 706 -25.23 3.75 4.22
N VAL A 707 -25.85 2.65 3.81
CA VAL A 707 -25.29 1.30 3.91
C VAL A 707 -24.98 0.78 2.51
N PHE A 708 -23.72 0.42 2.28
CA PHE A 708 -23.29 -0.45 1.19
C PHE A 708 -22.74 -1.73 1.84
N ALA A 709 -23.43 -2.84 1.65
CA ALA A 709 -23.04 -4.15 2.15
C ALA A 709 -22.69 -5.07 0.99
N ASP A 710 -22.12 -6.23 1.25
CA ASP A 710 -21.86 -7.29 0.27
C ASP A 710 -22.56 -8.60 0.67
N TRP A 711 -22.21 -9.71 0.02
CA TRP A 711 -22.83 -10.99 0.29
C TRP A 711 -22.57 -11.53 1.69
N TYR A 712 -23.57 -12.26 2.17
CA TYR A 712 -23.42 -13.19 3.27
C TYR A 712 -24.35 -14.39 3.04
N ASN A 713 -23.80 -15.61 3.09
CA ASN A 713 -24.59 -16.84 3.07
C ASN A 713 -23.88 -17.94 3.84
N ALA A 714 -24.40 -18.36 4.99
CA ALA A 714 -23.77 -19.35 5.87
C ALA A 714 -23.50 -20.72 5.21
N SER A 715 -24.30 -21.10 4.21
CA SER A 715 -24.04 -22.31 3.41
C SER A 715 -22.91 -22.09 2.40
N LEU A 716 -22.82 -20.91 1.79
CA LEU A 716 -21.77 -20.53 0.86
C LEU A 716 -20.41 -20.37 1.55
N LEU A 717 -20.34 -19.84 2.78
CA LEU A 717 -19.11 -19.82 3.59
C LEU A 717 -18.53 -21.25 3.74
N ARG A 718 -19.40 -22.25 3.90
CA ARG A 718 -19.03 -23.67 3.94
C ARG A 718 -18.62 -24.26 2.56
N HIS A 719 -18.71 -23.51 1.47
CA HIS A 719 -18.25 -23.89 0.12
C HIS A 719 -17.01 -23.11 -0.34
N VAL A 720 -16.89 -21.82 0.00
CA VAL A 720 -15.66 -21.01 -0.25
C VAL A 720 -14.59 -21.16 0.83
N LYS A 721 -14.86 -21.95 1.87
CA LYS A 721 -13.81 -22.58 2.66
C LYS A 721 -12.81 -23.29 1.72
N PHE A 722 -11.52 -23.08 1.92
CA PHE A 722 -10.50 -23.88 1.23
C PHE A 722 -10.05 -25.02 2.14
N TYR A 723 -9.84 -26.23 1.56
CA TYR A 723 -9.03 -27.23 2.26
C TYR A 723 -7.57 -26.87 2.02
N ASP A 724 -7.01 -26.19 3.00
CA ASP A 724 -5.60 -25.86 3.07
C ASP A 724 -4.80 -27.14 3.31
N GLU A 725 -3.91 -27.42 2.37
CA GLU A 725 -3.07 -28.61 2.37
C GLU A 725 -1.94 -28.49 3.40
N ASN A 726 -1.42 -27.27 3.60
CA ASN A 726 -0.40 -26.88 4.58
C ASN A 726 -0.93 -26.89 6.02
N THR A 727 -1.90 -25.98 6.23
CA THR A 727 -3.01 -26.00 7.19
C THR A 727 -3.38 -27.40 7.70
N ARG A 728 -3.57 -28.33 6.75
CA ARG A 728 -4.32 -29.59 6.89
C ARG A 728 -5.73 -29.36 7.45
N GLN A 729 -6.42 -28.38 6.88
CA GLN A 729 -7.53 -27.70 7.54
C GLN A 729 -8.54 -27.15 6.54
N TRP A 730 -9.82 -27.16 6.92
CA TRP A 730 -10.73 -26.17 6.35
C TRP A 730 -10.43 -24.81 7.01
N TRP A 731 -9.84 -23.86 6.28
CA TRP A 731 -10.06 -22.45 6.63
C TRP A 731 -11.46 -22.12 6.17
N ILE A 732 -12.31 -21.75 7.11
CA ILE A 732 -13.69 -21.34 6.87
C ILE A 732 -13.71 -19.82 7.04
N PRO A 733 -14.35 -19.07 6.13
CA PRO A 733 -14.56 -17.65 6.30
C PRO A 733 -15.16 -17.32 7.67
N GLU A 734 -14.66 -16.28 8.33
CA GLU A 734 -15.19 -15.84 9.63
C GLU A 734 -16.52 -15.09 9.47
N THR A 735 -16.73 -14.46 8.31
CA THR A 735 -17.99 -13.85 7.83
C THR A 735 -18.02 -13.86 6.29
N GLY A 736 -19.03 -13.22 5.67
CA GLY A 736 -19.11 -12.99 4.21
C GLY A 736 -18.13 -11.92 3.73
N GLY A 737 -18.51 -11.14 2.71
CA GLY A 737 -17.90 -9.81 2.52
C GLY A 737 -18.24 -8.97 3.74
N SER A 738 -19.48 -8.48 3.82
CA SER A 738 -20.00 -7.86 5.04
C SER A 738 -20.62 -8.85 6.05
N ASN A 739 -20.65 -8.45 7.33
CA ASN A 739 -21.42 -9.10 8.39
C ASN A 739 -22.90 -8.68 8.32
N VAL A 740 -23.60 -9.19 7.31
CA VAL A 740 -25.03 -8.93 7.08
C VAL A 740 -25.92 -9.29 8.29
N PRO A 741 -25.67 -10.35 9.09
CA PRO A 741 -26.40 -10.57 10.34
C PRO A 741 -26.30 -9.39 11.34
N ALA A 742 -25.11 -8.82 11.55
CA ALA A 742 -24.93 -7.65 12.41
C ALA A 742 -25.59 -6.39 11.84
N LEU A 743 -25.48 -6.17 10.52
CA LEU A 743 -26.22 -5.11 9.83
C LEU A 743 -27.74 -5.27 9.97
N ASN A 744 -28.26 -6.50 9.94
CA ASN A 744 -29.69 -6.76 10.13
C ASN A 744 -30.14 -6.46 11.56
N ASP A 745 -29.34 -6.80 12.57
CA ASP A 745 -29.65 -6.41 13.95
C ASP A 745 -29.72 -4.87 14.07
N LEU A 746 -28.78 -4.15 13.46
CA LEU A 746 -28.73 -2.68 13.39
C LEU A 746 -29.90 -2.05 12.59
N LEU A 747 -30.32 -2.67 11.48
CA LEU A 747 -31.38 -2.16 10.60
C LEU A 747 -32.79 -2.59 11.00
N SER A 748 -32.93 -3.61 11.86
CA SER A 748 -34.20 -4.18 12.34
C SER A 748 -35.19 -3.13 12.86
N MET A 749 -34.66 -2.12 13.57
CA MET A 749 -35.37 -0.98 14.14
C MET A 749 -35.99 -0.02 13.11
N TYR A 750 -35.68 -0.16 11.82
CA TYR A 750 -36.33 0.51 10.69
C TYR A 750 -37.21 -0.44 9.85
N GLN A 751 -37.40 -1.69 10.29
CA GLN A 751 -38.08 -2.75 9.52
C GLN A 751 -37.41 -3.01 8.16
N VAL A 752 -36.09 -2.83 8.11
CA VAL A 752 -35.24 -3.14 6.95
C VAL A 752 -34.39 -4.36 7.28
N ALA A 753 -34.31 -5.31 6.35
CA ALA A 753 -33.37 -6.41 6.42
C ALA A 753 -32.83 -6.77 5.04
N LEU A 754 -31.57 -7.20 5.01
CA LEU A 754 -30.87 -7.83 3.90
C LEU A 754 -31.01 -9.35 3.99
N GLY A 755 -30.98 -10.03 2.85
CA GLY A 755 -31.20 -11.47 2.73
C GLY A 755 -29.92 -12.30 2.75
N ASP A 756 -30.10 -13.60 2.55
CA ASP A 756 -29.05 -14.61 2.52
C ASP A 756 -28.66 -15.08 1.11
N ARG A 757 -29.26 -14.56 0.04
CA ARG A 757 -28.97 -14.97 -1.34
C ARG A 757 -27.98 -14.03 -2.00
N VAL A 758 -27.13 -14.58 -2.87
CA VAL A 758 -25.99 -13.89 -3.48
C VAL A 758 -26.20 -13.77 -4.98
N PHE A 759 -26.19 -12.54 -5.48
CA PHE A 759 -26.59 -12.21 -6.85
C PHE A 759 -25.47 -11.56 -7.65
N GLU A 760 -25.53 -11.75 -8.96
CA GLU A 760 -24.55 -11.20 -9.89
C GLU A 760 -25.18 -10.80 -11.22
N GLY A 761 -24.72 -9.70 -11.83
CA GLY A 761 -25.12 -9.36 -13.19
C GLY A 761 -24.77 -7.95 -13.66
N SER A 762 -24.71 -7.77 -14.99
CA SER A 762 -24.68 -6.44 -15.62
C SER A 762 -26.10 -5.92 -15.81
N PHE A 763 -26.38 -4.72 -15.31
CA PHE A 763 -27.67 -4.05 -15.48
C PHE A 763 -27.50 -2.57 -15.84
N LYS A 764 -28.60 -1.82 -15.94
CA LYS A 764 -28.59 -0.36 -16.07
C LYS A 764 -29.45 0.25 -14.98
N LEU A 765 -28.95 1.31 -14.34
CA LEU A 765 -29.66 2.08 -13.33
C LEU A 765 -29.59 3.55 -13.70
N GLY A 766 -30.74 4.21 -13.91
CA GLY A 766 -30.77 5.62 -14.30
C GLY A 766 -29.97 5.97 -15.56
N GLY A 767 -29.87 5.04 -16.51
CA GLY A 767 -29.04 5.16 -17.72
C GLY A 767 -27.56 4.76 -17.55
N HIS A 768 -27.05 4.67 -16.33
CA HIS A 768 -25.66 4.25 -16.05
C HIS A 768 -25.50 2.73 -16.19
N PRO A 769 -24.42 2.24 -16.83
CA PRO A 769 -24.11 0.80 -16.89
C PRO A 769 -23.52 0.32 -15.56
N MET A 770 -24.20 -0.60 -14.90
CA MET A 770 -23.82 -1.14 -13.60
C MET A 770 -23.29 -2.57 -13.73
N TYR A 771 -22.64 -3.04 -12.68
CA TYR A 771 -22.37 -4.44 -12.40
C TYR A 771 -22.74 -4.68 -10.93
N TYR A 772 -23.45 -5.77 -10.64
CA TYR A 772 -23.64 -6.29 -9.30
C TYR A 772 -22.61 -7.40 -9.10
N ALA A 773 -21.62 -7.19 -8.25
CA ALA A 773 -20.54 -8.15 -7.98
C ALA A 773 -20.85 -8.89 -6.69
N SER A 774 -21.42 -10.09 -6.79
CA SER A 774 -21.64 -10.97 -5.62
C SER A 774 -22.34 -10.26 -4.45
N GLY A 775 -23.37 -9.45 -4.72
CA GLY A 775 -24.07 -8.71 -3.68
C GLY A 775 -25.25 -9.46 -3.06
N THR A 776 -25.67 -9.06 -1.86
CA THR A 776 -26.93 -9.51 -1.22
C THR A 776 -28.16 -8.75 -1.74
N HIS A 777 -29.37 -9.26 -1.50
CA HIS A 777 -30.63 -8.57 -1.79
C HIS A 777 -31.28 -7.95 -0.55
N ILE A 778 -32.18 -7.00 -0.75
CA ILE A 778 -33.04 -6.48 0.32
C ILE A 778 -34.18 -7.48 0.57
N HIS A 779 -34.16 -8.14 1.74
CA HIS A 779 -35.17 -9.12 2.15
C HIS A 779 -36.49 -8.46 2.56
N SER A 780 -36.43 -7.43 3.41
CA SER A 780 -37.63 -6.70 3.85
C SER A 780 -37.39 -5.19 3.88
N PHE A 781 -38.43 -4.42 3.58
CA PHE A 781 -38.38 -2.96 3.48
C PHE A 781 -39.77 -2.34 3.76
N PRO A 782 -39.89 -1.16 4.41
CA PRO A 782 -41.18 -0.54 4.69
C PRO A 782 -41.97 -0.14 3.43
N GLU A 783 -43.30 -0.31 3.46
CA GLU A 783 -44.21 -0.02 2.33
C GLU A 783 -44.16 1.43 1.84
N HIS A 784 -43.88 2.38 2.74
CA HIS A 784 -43.77 3.80 2.40
C HIS A 784 -42.44 4.17 1.73
N GLY A 785 -41.42 3.32 1.87
CA GLY A 785 -40.13 3.45 1.21
C GLY A 785 -40.18 3.33 -0.31
N VAL A 786 -39.02 3.54 -0.94
CA VAL A 786 -38.81 3.30 -2.37
C VAL A 786 -37.83 2.16 -2.53
N LEU A 787 -38.26 1.10 -3.22
CA LEU A 787 -37.44 -0.06 -3.54
C LEU A 787 -37.19 -0.09 -5.05
N ILE A 788 -35.96 -0.40 -5.45
CA ILE A 788 -35.52 -0.49 -6.85
C ILE A 788 -34.97 -1.90 -7.10
N THR A 789 -35.43 -2.53 -8.19
CA THR A 789 -35.04 -3.88 -8.58
C THR A 789 -34.17 -3.91 -9.84
N ALA A 790 -33.34 -4.95 -9.97
CA ALA A 790 -32.55 -5.22 -11.17
C ALA A 790 -32.65 -6.70 -11.59
N PRO A 791 -32.59 -7.01 -12.91
CA PRO A 791 -32.48 -8.38 -13.40
C PRO A 791 -31.07 -8.94 -13.13
N LEU A 792 -30.95 -9.88 -12.18
CA LEU A 792 -29.68 -10.51 -11.80
C LEU A 792 -29.80 -12.05 -11.76
N ASN A 793 -28.66 -12.73 -11.81
CA ASN A 793 -28.59 -14.19 -11.67
C ASN A 793 -28.24 -14.56 -10.23
N ASP A 794 -28.81 -15.65 -9.70
CA ASP A 794 -28.40 -16.20 -8.41
C ASP A 794 -27.04 -16.91 -8.56
N GLN A 795 -25.99 -16.26 -8.07
CA GLN A 795 -24.61 -16.74 -8.12
C GLN A 795 -24.33 -17.72 -6.98
N GLY A 796 -24.92 -17.49 -5.80
CA GLY A 796 -24.77 -18.38 -4.64
C GLY A 796 -25.28 -19.80 -4.94
N GLN A 797 -26.45 -19.90 -5.58
CA GLN A 797 -27.02 -21.17 -6.02
C GLN A 797 -26.14 -21.86 -7.08
N GLN A 798 -25.56 -21.12 -8.04
CA GLN A 798 -24.65 -21.68 -9.05
C GLN A 798 -23.35 -22.23 -8.43
N ILE A 799 -22.80 -21.55 -7.43
CA ILE A 799 -21.60 -22.01 -6.72
C ILE A 799 -21.90 -23.24 -5.88
N ILE A 800 -23.05 -23.28 -5.19
CA ILE A 800 -23.48 -24.42 -4.36
C ILE A 800 -23.88 -25.64 -5.22
N SER A 801 -24.50 -25.44 -6.39
CA SER A 801 -24.89 -26.53 -7.30
C SER A 801 -23.71 -27.09 -8.12
N GLY A 802 -22.63 -26.33 -8.26
CA GLY A 802 -21.47 -26.70 -9.07
C GLY A 802 -21.69 -26.54 -10.59
N GLU A 803 -22.75 -25.85 -11.00
CA GLU A 803 -23.07 -25.64 -12.41
C GLU A 803 -22.08 -24.67 -13.08
N LYS A 804 -21.42 -25.13 -14.15
CA LYS A 804 -20.52 -24.30 -14.94
C LYS A 804 -21.31 -23.37 -15.88
N PRO A 805 -21.01 -22.06 -15.95
CA PRO A 805 -21.67 -21.14 -16.87
C PRO A 805 -21.61 -21.63 -18.32
N GLY A 806 -22.78 -21.89 -18.92
CA GLY A 806 -22.92 -22.28 -20.33
C GLY A 806 -22.42 -23.68 -20.70
N ALA A 807 -22.09 -24.56 -19.74
CA ALA A 807 -21.53 -25.89 -20.00
C ALA A 807 -22.58 -26.92 -20.45
N ALA A 808 -23.10 -26.75 -21.67
CA ALA A 808 -24.21 -27.52 -22.21
C ALA A 808 -23.97 -29.04 -22.30
N ASN A 809 -24.56 -29.79 -21.35
CA ASN A 809 -25.06 -31.14 -21.61
C ASN A 809 -26.59 -31.06 -21.67
N GLY A 810 -27.17 -31.46 -22.80
CA GLY A 810 -28.55 -31.10 -23.14
C GLY A 810 -29.63 -31.77 -22.28
N LYS A 811 -30.06 -31.08 -21.22
CA LYS A 811 -31.45 -30.99 -20.74
C LYS A 811 -31.58 -29.94 -19.63
N THR A 812 -32.73 -29.24 -19.64
CA THR A 812 -33.27 -28.29 -18.64
C THR A 812 -32.60 -26.91 -18.45
N GLU A 813 -33.47 -25.90 -18.57
CA GLU A 813 -33.49 -24.55 -17.97
C GLU A 813 -32.21 -23.70 -17.90
N VAL A 814 -32.14 -22.72 -18.81
CA VAL A 814 -31.42 -21.47 -18.56
C VAL A 814 -32.14 -20.75 -17.41
N THR A 815 -31.48 -20.60 -16.26
CA THR A 815 -31.98 -19.79 -15.14
C THR A 815 -32.24 -18.37 -15.64
N GLN A 816 -33.51 -17.96 -15.68
CA GLN A 816 -33.87 -16.60 -16.11
C GLN A 816 -33.44 -15.59 -15.04
N PRO A 817 -32.97 -14.40 -15.43
CA PRO A 817 -32.62 -13.35 -14.46
C PRO A 817 -33.81 -12.98 -13.58
N LEU A 818 -33.62 -13.09 -12.27
CA LEU A 818 -34.61 -12.74 -11.26
C LEU A 818 -34.66 -11.21 -11.08
N GLN A 819 -35.83 -10.65 -10.78
CA GLN A 819 -35.94 -9.25 -10.40
C GLN A 819 -35.58 -9.10 -8.92
N VAL A 820 -34.34 -8.73 -8.66
CA VAL A 820 -33.75 -8.65 -7.32
C VAL A 820 -33.88 -7.23 -6.77
N PRO A 821 -34.44 -7.03 -5.56
CA PRO A 821 -34.41 -5.73 -4.89
C PRO A 821 -32.98 -5.43 -4.39
N ILE A 822 -32.36 -4.40 -4.98
CA ILE A 822 -30.93 -4.07 -4.77
C ILE A 822 -30.70 -2.75 -4.04
N LEU A 823 -31.66 -1.83 -4.10
CA LEU A 823 -31.52 -0.46 -3.57
C LEU A 823 -32.81 -0.02 -2.90
N GLY A 824 -32.71 0.38 -1.64
CA GLY A 824 -33.80 0.90 -0.82
C GLY A 824 -33.54 2.33 -0.38
N LEU A 825 -34.56 3.20 -0.47
CA LEU A 825 -34.55 4.58 0.00
C LEU A 825 -35.71 4.77 0.99
N LEU A 826 -35.41 5.18 2.22
CA LEU A 826 -36.37 5.33 3.31
C LEU A 826 -36.23 6.69 4.01
N GLN A 827 -37.35 7.33 4.32
CA GLN A 827 -37.45 8.45 5.25
C GLN A 827 -37.95 7.87 6.58
N THR A 828 -37.27 8.15 7.69
CA THR A 828 -37.69 7.62 9.00
C THR A 828 -38.84 8.45 9.58
N ASP A 829 -39.72 7.80 10.34
CA ASP A 829 -40.87 8.46 10.98
C ASP A 829 -40.44 9.33 12.17
N GLY A 830 -41.17 10.41 12.44
CA GLY A 830 -40.85 11.38 13.50
C GLY A 830 -41.89 12.49 13.62
N ASP A 831 -41.67 13.44 14.55
CA ASP A 831 -42.66 14.42 15.01
C ASP A 831 -43.28 15.30 13.91
N ILE A 832 -44.49 14.92 13.50
CA ILE A 832 -45.39 15.78 12.71
C ILE A 832 -46.01 16.83 13.63
N HIS A 833 -45.18 17.77 14.12
CA HIS A 833 -45.66 19.07 14.54
C HIS A 833 -45.65 20.03 13.36
N ASP A 834 -46.85 20.31 12.86
CA ASP A 834 -47.12 21.32 11.84
C ASP A 834 -46.82 22.72 12.38
N TYR A 835 -45.96 23.44 11.67
CA TYR A 835 -45.75 24.87 11.85
C TYR A 835 -45.58 25.49 10.46
N SER A 836 -46.70 25.99 9.94
CA SER A 836 -46.67 26.98 8.87
C SER A 836 -45.92 28.24 9.35
N ASN A 837 -44.97 28.69 8.53
CA ASN A 837 -43.99 29.76 8.79
C ASN A 837 -42.85 29.37 9.77
N ASP A 838 -41.67 29.07 9.22
CA ASP A 838 -40.62 30.09 9.23
C ASP A 838 -39.59 29.86 8.10
N THR A 839 -38.64 30.77 7.97
CA THR A 839 -37.68 30.86 6.86
C THR A 839 -36.29 30.31 7.23
N VAL A 840 -35.42 30.20 6.22
CA VAL A 840 -34.03 29.70 6.36
C VAL A 840 -34.01 28.20 6.79
N ASP A 841 -32.86 27.73 7.29
CA ASP A 841 -32.45 26.40 7.78
C ASP A 841 -33.52 25.34 8.11
N LYS A 842 -34.12 24.77 7.06
CA LYS A 842 -34.89 23.53 7.15
C LYS A 842 -33.98 22.30 7.30
N VAL A 843 -33.56 22.02 8.54
CA VAL A 843 -32.96 20.74 8.92
C VAL A 843 -34.00 19.62 8.68
N PRO A 844 -33.63 18.45 8.12
CA PRO A 844 -34.51 17.29 8.08
C PRO A 844 -34.92 16.90 9.52
N LYS A 845 -36.22 16.91 9.83
CA LYS A 845 -36.72 16.62 11.20
C LYS A 845 -36.43 15.19 11.67
N SER A 846 -36.25 14.27 10.73
CA SER A 846 -35.80 12.90 10.94
C SER A 846 -34.85 12.49 9.81
N GLY A 847 -34.02 11.50 10.08
CA GLY A 847 -33.01 10.99 9.17
C GLY A 847 -33.57 10.26 7.96
N ARG A 848 -32.65 9.83 7.11
CA ARG A 848 -32.95 9.02 5.92
C ARG A 848 -31.99 7.86 5.85
N LEU A 849 -32.51 6.73 5.40
CA LEU A 849 -31.75 5.51 5.20
C LEU A 849 -31.65 5.20 3.71
N VAL A 850 -30.43 4.91 3.25
CA VAL A 850 -30.17 4.27 1.95
C VAL A 850 -29.49 2.94 2.21
N VAL A 851 -29.98 1.87 1.59
CA VAL A 851 -29.36 0.54 1.66
C VAL A 851 -29.14 0.02 0.25
N TYR A 852 -27.91 -0.42 -0.02
CA TYR A 852 -27.49 -1.06 -1.27
C TYR A 852 -26.66 -2.30 -0.92
N GLY A 853 -26.84 -3.41 -1.64
CA GLY A 853 -26.30 -4.71 -1.28
C GLY A 853 -25.06 -5.17 -2.05
N ASP A 854 -24.30 -4.25 -2.66
CA ASP A 854 -22.96 -4.48 -3.24
C ASP A 854 -22.06 -3.28 -2.88
N SER A 855 -20.90 -3.47 -2.25
CA SER A 855 -19.93 -2.39 -2.00
C SER A 855 -18.72 -2.44 -2.94
N SER A 856 -18.40 -3.60 -3.54
CA SER A 856 -17.37 -3.82 -4.56
C SER A 856 -17.28 -2.70 -5.62
N CYS A 857 -18.43 -2.14 -6.00
CA CYS A 857 -18.48 -1.06 -6.99
C CYS A 857 -17.95 0.31 -6.49
N LEU A 858 -17.63 0.48 -5.21
CA LEU A 858 -16.99 1.68 -4.63
C LEU A 858 -15.46 1.56 -4.56
N GLU A 859 -14.91 0.35 -4.67
CA GLU A 859 -13.47 0.09 -4.68
C GLU A 859 -12.75 0.64 -5.92
N GLY A 860 -11.43 0.84 -5.80
CA GLY A 860 -10.53 1.27 -6.88
C GLY A 860 -10.10 0.19 -7.89
N GLY A 861 -10.85 -0.91 -8.02
CA GLY A 861 -10.48 -2.11 -8.79
C GLY A 861 -10.73 -2.06 -10.30
N THR A 862 -10.81 -3.24 -10.94
CA THR A 862 -11.21 -3.41 -12.36
C THR A 862 -12.73 -3.40 -12.60
N ALA A 863 -13.52 -3.38 -11.52
CA ALA A 863 -14.97 -3.34 -11.54
C ALA A 863 -15.51 -2.03 -12.15
N ARG A 864 -16.81 -2.01 -12.49
CA ARG A 864 -17.49 -0.78 -12.92
C ARG A 864 -17.83 0.07 -11.71
N ASN A 865 -17.18 1.22 -11.57
CA ASN A 865 -17.42 2.10 -10.42
C ASN A 865 -18.88 2.60 -10.35
N CYS A 866 -19.39 2.68 -9.13
CA CYS A 866 -20.70 3.19 -8.78
C CYS A 866 -20.63 4.46 -7.93
N HIS A 867 -19.52 5.22 -7.94
CA HIS A 867 -19.41 6.46 -7.16
C HIS A 867 -20.53 7.49 -7.47
N TRP A 868 -21.12 7.42 -8.66
CA TRP A 868 -22.31 8.21 -9.01
C TRP A 868 -23.55 7.83 -8.18
N LEU A 869 -23.71 6.55 -7.83
CA LEU A 869 -24.79 6.02 -7.00
C LEU A 869 -24.62 6.48 -5.55
N LEU A 870 -23.40 6.46 -5.01
CA LEU A 870 -23.12 7.04 -3.69
C LEU A 870 -23.45 8.54 -3.64
N LEU A 871 -23.14 9.30 -4.69
CA LEU A 871 -23.53 10.72 -4.78
C LEU A 871 -25.05 10.91 -4.89
N ALA A 872 -25.75 10.00 -5.58
CA ALA A 872 -27.22 9.98 -5.64
C ALA A 872 -27.86 9.61 -4.29
N ALA A 873 -27.28 8.64 -3.57
CA ALA A 873 -27.64 8.26 -2.21
C ALA A 873 -27.45 9.44 -1.25
N LEU A 874 -26.31 10.13 -1.29
CA LEU A 874 -26.03 11.35 -0.52
C LEU A 874 -27.02 12.48 -0.85
N GLN A 875 -27.40 12.65 -2.12
CA GLN A 875 -28.41 13.64 -2.51
C GLN A 875 -29.79 13.34 -1.92
N TYR A 876 -30.22 12.07 -1.93
CA TYR A 876 -31.45 11.67 -1.26
C TYR A 876 -31.33 11.85 0.26
N ALA A 877 -30.29 11.28 0.87
CA ALA A 877 -30.03 11.29 2.30
C ALA A 877 -30.05 12.71 2.88
N ILE A 878 -29.27 13.62 2.29
CA ILE A 878 -29.08 14.97 2.83
C ILE A 878 -30.21 15.92 2.41
N VAL A 879 -30.58 15.95 1.12
CA VAL A 879 -31.51 16.95 0.55
C VAL A 879 -32.96 16.47 0.56
N GLY A 880 -33.22 15.16 0.65
CA GLY A 880 -34.55 14.56 0.54
C GLY A 880 -35.08 14.47 -0.88
N HIS A 881 -34.26 14.79 -1.88
CA HIS A 881 -34.63 14.73 -3.28
C HIS A 881 -34.15 13.42 -3.90
N VAL A 882 -35.06 12.50 -4.21
CA VAL A 882 -34.77 11.31 -5.03
C VAL A 882 -34.34 11.79 -6.43
N PRO A 883 -33.09 11.54 -6.87
CA PRO A 883 -32.63 11.99 -8.18
C PRO A 883 -33.47 11.39 -9.33
N PRO A 884 -33.68 12.10 -10.45
CA PRO A 884 -34.49 11.59 -11.58
C PRO A 884 -34.08 10.19 -12.05
N ALA A 885 -32.77 9.95 -12.13
CA ALA A 885 -32.15 8.66 -12.44
C ALA A 885 -32.64 7.49 -11.57
N LEU A 886 -32.87 7.72 -10.27
CA LEU A 886 -33.43 6.72 -9.35
C LEU A 886 -34.96 6.71 -9.38
N LYS A 887 -35.59 7.88 -9.60
CA LYS A 887 -37.06 7.99 -9.70
C LYS A 887 -37.64 7.26 -10.93
N GLU A 888 -36.90 7.23 -12.04
CA GLU A 888 -37.25 6.46 -13.25
C GLU A 888 -37.03 4.95 -13.09
N ALA A 889 -36.10 4.56 -12.22
CA ALA A 889 -35.81 3.15 -11.90
C ALA A 889 -36.74 2.58 -10.81
N ALA A 890 -37.36 3.45 -10.00
CA ALA A 890 -38.32 3.07 -8.97
C ALA A 890 -39.58 2.46 -9.58
N THR A 891 -40.08 1.37 -8.97
CA THR A 891 -41.31 0.71 -9.40
C THR A 891 -42.51 1.69 -9.32
N PRO A 892 -43.37 1.75 -10.35
CA PRO A 892 -44.59 2.57 -10.30
C PRO A 892 -45.43 2.25 -9.06
N GLN A 893 -46.13 3.24 -8.49
CA GLN A 893 -46.93 3.06 -7.25
C GLN A 893 -47.94 1.91 -7.33
N GLU A 894 -48.52 1.68 -8.52
CA GLU A 894 -49.46 0.58 -8.81
C GLU A 894 -48.81 -0.80 -8.88
N LYS A 895 -47.48 -0.88 -8.97
CA LYS A 895 -46.65 -2.09 -8.97
C LYS A 895 -45.80 -2.23 -7.70
N ARG A 896 -46.10 -1.46 -6.63
CA ARG A 896 -45.50 -1.72 -5.31
C ARG A 896 -45.97 -3.09 -4.80
N VAL A 897 -45.04 -4.03 -4.78
CA VAL A 897 -45.15 -5.28 -4.00
C VAL A 897 -45.21 -4.89 -2.50
N ARG A 898 -45.98 -5.60 -1.66
CA ARG A 898 -46.18 -5.25 -0.23
C ARG A 898 -45.70 -6.36 0.69
N ASP A 899 -46.17 -7.54 0.34
CA ASP A 899 -45.46 -8.81 0.36
C ASP A 899 -44.03 -8.66 -0.21
N VAL A 900 -43.09 -8.08 0.57
CA VAL A 900 -41.63 -8.10 0.30
C VAL A 900 -41.09 -9.51 0.50
N HIS A 901 -41.65 -10.46 -0.25
CA HIS A 901 -41.26 -11.87 -0.38
C HIS A 901 -41.08 -12.18 -1.89
N ILE A 902 -40.61 -11.17 -2.64
CA ILE A 902 -40.35 -11.24 -4.10
C ILE A 902 -39.42 -12.43 -4.42
N ILE A 903 -38.52 -12.72 -3.49
CA ILE A 903 -37.57 -13.82 -3.54
C ILE A 903 -37.77 -14.65 -2.26
N PRO A 904 -38.08 -15.96 -2.36
CA PRO A 904 -38.00 -16.86 -1.22
C PRO A 904 -36.54 -16.95 -0.73
N SER A 905 -36.32 -16.52 0.51
CA SER A 905 -35.04 -16.43 1.21
C SER A 905 -35.27 -16.35 2.71
N GLU A 906 -34.36 -16.86 3.53
CA GLU A 906 -34.39 -16.65 4.97
C GLU A 906 -33.61 -15.38 5.36
N LEU A 907 -33.76 -14.94 6.62
CA LEU A 907 -32.84 -13.96 7.18
C LEU A 907 -31.49 -14.64 7.44
N PRO A 908 -30.36 -14.02 7.04
CA PRO A 908 -29.04 -14.60 7.22
C PRO A 908 -28.72 -14.78 8.72
N ARG A 909 -28.24 -15.96 9.09
CA ARG A 909 -27.85 -16.30 10.46
C ARG A 909 -26.33 -16.37 10.59
N ARG A 910 -25.80 -15.94 11.74
CA ARG A 910 -24.38 -16.10 12.10
C ARG A 910 -23.96 -17.58 11.95
N ALA A 911 -22.80 -17.81 11.34
CA ALA A 911 -22.38 -19.16 10.96
C ALA A 911 -22.10 -20.06 12.19
N GLU A 912 -22.74 -21.23 12.24
CA GLU A 912 -22.54 -22.18 13.35
C GLU A 912 -21.07 -22.62 13.42
N GLY A 913 -20.44 -22.39 14.58
CA GLY A 913 -19.03 -22.70 14.80
C GLY A 913 -18.04 -21.66 14.25
N GLY A 914 -18.52 -20.50 13.77
CA GLY A 914 -17.66 -19.39 13.34
C GLY A 914 -16.79 -18.83 14.48
N ARG A 915 -15.60 -18.32 14.14
CA ARG A 915 -14.59 -17.83 15.10
C ARG A 915 -14.38 -16.32 15.01
N LEU A 916 -15.31 -15.59 14.41
CA LEU A 916 -15.32 -14.12 14.36
C LEU A 916 -15.04 -13.48 15.73
N HIS A 917 -15.51 -14.07 16.83
CA HIS A 917 -15.25 -13.63 18.21
C HIS A 917 -13.76 -13.53 18.61
N VAL A 918 -12.86 -14.25 17.92
CA VAL A 918 -11.40 -14.17 18.13
C VAL A 918 -10.82 -12.88 17.53
N TYR A 919 -11.45 -12.37 16.46
CA TYR A 919 -10.97 -11.22 15.69
C TYR A 919 -11.78 -9.96 15.99
N SER A 920 -13.06 -10.09 16.34
CA SER A 920 -13.97 -9.01 16.66
C SER A 920 -13.43 -8.05 17.75
N ARG A 921 -13.59 -6.75 17.48
CA ARG A 921 -13.37 -5.66 18.44
C ARG A 921 -14.47 -5.64 19.51
N VAL A 922 -15.64 -6.17 19.18
CA VAL A 922 -16.88 -6.07 19.98
C VAL A 922 -17.19 -7.35 20.75
N LEU A 923 -16.92 -8.55 20.23
CA LEU A 923 -17.15 -9.82 20.93
C LEU A 923 -15.97 -10.25 21.81
N SER A 924 -16.27 -10.87 22.94
CA SER A 924 -15.27 -11.42 23.87
C SER A 924 -14.51 -12.61 23.26
N PRO A 925 -13.20 -12.79 23.54
CA PRO A 925 -12.38 -13.83 22.90
C PRO A 925 -12.82 -15.28 23.15
N ASP A 926 -13.68 -15.51 24.14
CA ASP A 926 -14.26 -16.80 24.51
C ASP A 926 -15.67 -17.02 23.91
N GLY A 927 -16.21 -16.04 23.19
CA GLY A 927 -17.55 -16.08 22.61
C GLY A 927 -18.69 -15.92 23.63
N SER A 928 -18.41 -15.50 24.87
CA SER A 928 -19.41 -15.39 25.95
C SER A 928 -20.44 -14.27 25.77
N GLY A 929 -20.14 -13.27 24.93
CA GLY A 929 -20.97 -12.09 24.69
C GLY A 929 -20.15 -10.89 24.21
N PRO A 930 -20.75 -9.69 24.11
CA PRO A 930 -19.99 -8.47 23.83
C PRO A 930 -19.01 -8.15 24.96
N ARG A 931 -17.92 -7.47 24.61
CA ARG A 931 -16.95 -6.89 25.55
C ARG A 931 -17.58 -5.70 26.28
N PRO A 932 -16.99 -5.24 27.39
CA PRO A 932 -17.23 -3.89 27.87
C PRO A 932 -16.92 -2.88 26.75
N ILE A 933 -17.78 -1.87 26.58
CA ILE A 933 -17.55 -0.79 25.63
C ILE A 933 -16.23 -0.07 25.99
N PRO A 934 -15.31 0.18 25.03
CA PRO A 934 -14.05 0.84 25.34
C PRO A 934 -14.28 2.29 25.78
N GLU A 935 -13.40 2.79 26.67
CA GLU A 935 -13.42 4.19 27.08
C GLU A 935 -13.12 5.12 25.89
N CYS A 936 -13.87 6.21 25.78
CA CYS A 936 -13.73 7.14 24.68
C CYS A 936 -12.39 7.91 24.74
N PHE A 937 -11.48 7.57 23.83
CA PHE A 937 -10.17 8.18 23.75
C PHE A 937 -10.27 9.69 23.50
N SER A 938 -9.88 10.47 24.51
CA SER A 938 -9.73 11.92 24.42
C SER A 938 -8.23 12.24 24.34
N PRO A 939 -7.69 12.64 23.17
CA PRO A 939 -6.27 12.88 23.02
C PRO A 939 -5.81 14.02 23.96
N THR A 940 -4.90 13.73 24.88
CA THR A 940 -4.38 14.77 25.80
C THR A 940 -3.48 15.73 25.01
N PRO A 941 -3.76 17.04 24.98
CA PRO A 941 -2.92 18.00 24.25
C PRO A 941 -1.52 18.09 24.85
N LEU A 942 -0.52 18.21 23.98
CA LEU A 942 0.86 18.45 24.38
C LEU A 942 1.02 19.81 25.08
N PRO A 943 1.97 19.93 26.04
CA PRO A 943 2.33 21.22 26.63
C PRO A 943 2.72 22.23 25.53
N SER A 944 1.96 23.33 25.45
CA SER A 944 2.16 24.36 24.43
C SER A 944 3.15 25.44 24.90
N GLN A 945 4.21 25.65 24.13
CA GLN A 945 5.24 26.68 24.35
C GLN A 945 5.23 27.66 23.15
N PRO A 946 4.45 28.76 23.19
CA PRO A 946 4.30 29.64 22.04
C PRO A 946 5.60 30.40 21.69
N VAL A 947 5.94 30.46 20.40
CA VAL A 947 7.18 31.10 19.92
C VAL A 947 6.94 32.11 18.79
N HIS A 948 7.77 33.17 18.76
CA HIS A 948 7.81 34.12 17.65
C HIS A 948 8.75 33.60 16.54
N ALA A 949 8.19 32.88 15.56
CA ALA A 949 8.97 32.18 14.53
C ALA A 949 9.49 33.09 13.40
N ALA A 950 10.81 33.11 13.26
CA ALA A 950 11.54 33.84 12.23
C ALA A 950 11.27 33.30 10.81
N PRO A 951 11.41 34.13 9.75
CA PRO A 951 11.05 33.73 8.37
C PRO A 951 11.78 32.49 7.84
N SER A 952 13.01 32.22 8.30
CA SER A 952 13.80 31.05 7.90
C SER A 952 13.26 29.70 8.38
N ALA A 953 12.36 29.70 9.38
CA ALA A 953 11.68 28.49 9.85
C ALA A 953 10.43 28.13 9.00
N ARG A 954 10.05 28.96 8.02
CA ARG A 954 8.80 28.81 7.24
C ARG A 954 8.97 28.05 5.91
N THR A 955 10.19 27.74 5.50
CA THR A 955 10.45 26.87 4.34
C THR A 955 10.56 25.42 4.79
N LEU A 956 9.43 24.70 4.76
CA LEU A 956 9.35 23.28 5.10
C LEU A 956 9.89 22.37 3.98
N ALA A 957 9.72 22.79 2.73
CA ALA A 957 10.23 22.05 1.58
C ALA A 957 11.77 22.03 1.55
N PRO A 958 12.40 20.89 1.22
CA PRO A 958 13.86 20.80 1.11
C PRO A 958 14.39 21.76 0.04
N ARG A 959 15.55 22.39 0.31
CA ARG A 959 16.18 23.45 -0.52
C ARG A 959 16.52 23.06 -1.97
N HIS A 960 16.27 21.83 -2.39
CA HIS A 960 16.70 21.28 -3.68
C HIS A 960 15.64 21.27 -4.80
N GLN A 961 14.47 21.90 -4.60
CA GLN A 961 13.51 22.10 -5.71
C GLN A 961 13.02 23.55 -5.82
N PRO A 962 12.89 24.09 -7.06
CA PRO A 962 12.24 25.37 -7.29
C PRO A 962 10.72 25.21 -7.16
N THR A 963 10.15 25.81 -6.13
CA THR A 963 8.70 25.94 -5.96
C THR A 963 8.16 27.00 -6.91
N ASP A 964 7.78 26.61 -8.14
CA ASP A 964 6.94 27.46 -9.00
C ASP A 964 5.45 27.06 -8.85
N PRO A 965 4.67 27.75 -7.99
CA PRO A 965 3.24 27.46 -7.83
C PRO A 965 2.41 27.78 -9.09
N LYS A 966 3.00 28.29 -10.18
CA LYS A 966 2.30 28.56 -11.45
C LYS A 966 2.30 27.39 -12.43
N SER A 967 3.01 26.29 -12.16
CA SER A 967 2.90 25.08 -13.01
C SER A 967 1.67 24.22 -12.71
N ILE A 968 0.88 24.57 -11.68
CA ILE A 968 -0.39 23.92 -11.36
C ILE A 968 -1.48 24.50 -12.27
N GLY A 969 -1.57 23.97 -13.49
CA GLY A 969 -2.81 24.05 -14.25
C GLY A 969 -3.90 23.25 -13.52
N PRO A 970 -5.16 23.72 -13.47
CA PRO A 970 -6.26 22.84 -13.08
C PRO A 970 -6.30 21.64 -14.05
N PRO A 971 -6.69 20.44 -13.60
CA PRO A 971 -6.92 19.33 -14.53
C PRO A 971 -7.98 19.76 -15.57
N GLU A 972 -7.61 19.74 -16.85
CA GLU A 972 -8.58 19.94 -17.94
C GLU A 972 -9.49 18.72 -18.01
N ILE A 973 -10.73 18.87 -17.57
CA ILE A 973 -11.75 17.81 -17.61
C ILE A 973 -12.85 18.23 -18.59
N GLU A 974 -12.83 17.66 -19.80
CA GLU A 974 -14.04 17.56 -20.62
C GLU A 974 -14.94 16.43 -20.05
N GLY A 975 -16.23 16.73 -19.82
CA GLY A 975 -17.24 15.69 -19.59
C GLY A 975 -17.88 15.62 -18.21
N THR A 976 -17.59 16.53 -17.27
CA THR A 976 -18.41 16.66 -16.05
C THR A 976 -19.78 17.24 -16.38
N GLU A 977 -20.86 16.51 -16.08
CA GLU A 977 -22.10 17.21 -15.76
C GLU A 977 -21.85 18.12 -14.54
N PRO A 978 -22.31 19.39 -14.57
CA PRO A 978 -22.14 20.28 -13.44
C PRO A 978 -22.91 19.74 -12.23
N ALA A 979 -22.29 19.82 -11.04
CA ALA A 979 -22.96 19.47 -9.78
C ALA A 979 -24.39 20.07 -9.73
N PRO A 980 -25.42 19.26 -9.39
CA PRO A 980 -26.81 19.68 -9.41
C PRO A 980 -27.02 21.03 -8.71
N ARG A 981 -27.94 21.86 -9.21
CA ARG A 981 -28.24 23.19 -8.63
C ARG A 981 -28.47 23.15 -7.11
N ALA A 982 -29.01 22.04 -6.60
CA ALA A 982 -29.23 21.78 -5.17
C ALA A 982 -27.95 21.88 -4.30
N TRP A 983 -26.76 21.63 -4.86
CA TRP A 983 -25.49 21.68 -4.13
C TRP A 983 -24.76 23.03 -4.24
N ARG A 984 -25.34 24.03 -4.93
CA ARG A 984 -24.75 25.37 -5.10
C ARG A 984 -25.21 26.34 -4.03
N GLY A 985 -24.98 25.97 -2.77
CA GLY A 985 -25.18 26.79 -1.57
C GLY A 985 -24.19 26.35 -0.49
N ALA A 986 -23.53 27.32 0.16
CA ALA A 986 -22.32 27.17 0.97
C ALA A 986 -21.06 26.72 0.18
N GLY A 987 -19.89 27.25 0.59
CA GLY A 987 -18.62 27.18 -0.15
C GLY A 987 -17.94 25.80 -0.20
N ALA A 988 -16.84 25.62 -0.94
CA ALA A 988 -15.91 26.65 -1.42
C ALA A 988 -15.50 26.50 -2.90
N ALA A 989 -15.63 27.60 -3.63
CA ALA A 989 -14.75 27.96 -4.74
C ALA A 989 -14.27 29.40 -4.47
N PRO A 990 -12.99 29.74 -4.65
CA PRO A 990 -12.47 31.03 -4.22
C PRO A 990 -13.12 32.18 -5.00
N SER A 991 -13.87 33.02 -4.30
CA SER A 991 -14.33 34.29 -4.82
C SER A 991 -13.12 35.20 -5.08
N ARG A 992 -12.84 35.47 -6.36
CA ARG A 992 -11.91 36.54 -6.73
C ARG A 992 -12.52 37.87 -6.30
N VAL A 993 -12.09 38.36 -5.15
CA VAL A 993 -12.35 39.74 -4.72
C VAL A 993 -11.58 40.67 -5.66
N HIS A 994 -12.25 41.21 -6.67
CA HIS A 994 -11.80 42.43 -7.31
C HIS A 994 -12.15 43.61 -6.38
N PRO A 995 -11.21 44.53 -6.09
CA PRO A 995 -11.53 45.74 -5.34
C PRO A 995 -12.57 46.56 -6.12
N GLN A 996 -13.54 47.11 -5.40
CA GLN A 996 -14.58 47.96 -5.96
C GLN A 996 -13.95 49.23 -6.58
N SER A 997 -14.37 49.59 -7.79
CA SER A 997 -14.14 50.91 -8.37
C SER A 997 -15.48 51.60 -8.57
N GLU A 998 -15.59 52.83 -8.07
CA GLU A 998 -16.82 53.62 -8.04
C GLU A 998 -17.41 53.86 -9.44
N THR A 999 -18.73 53.96 -9.49
CA THR A 999 -19.49 54.22 -10.71
C THR A 999 -19.34 55.67 -11.17
N THR A 1000 -18.73 55.90 -12.34
CA THR A 1000 -18.93 57.13 -13.13
C THR A 1000 -19.24 56.77 -14.59
N PRO A 1001 -20.26 57.40 -15.24
CA PRO A 1001 -20.73 56.96 -16.55
C PRO A 1001 -20.05 57.75 -17.69
N THR A 1002 -19.11 57.13 -18.43
CA THR A 1002 -18.60 57.73 -19.68
C THR A 1002 -18.39 56.74 -20.84
N SER A 1003 -19.08 57.03 -21.96
CA SER A 1003 -18.51 56.99 -23.31
C SER A 1003 -18.01 55.63 -23.88
N LEU A 1004 -18.96 54.82 -24.38
CA LEU A 1004 -18.72 53.62 -25.21
C LEU A 1004 -17.91 53.87 -26.51
N THR A 1005 -17.82 55.12 -26.98
CA THR A 1005 -17.22 55.50 -28.28
C THR A 1005 -15.69 55.44 -28.31
N ASN A 1006 -14.99 55.61 -27.19
CA ASN A 1006 -13.52 55.66 -27.18
C ASN A 1006 -12.86 54.28 -27.42
N ARG A 1007 -13.48 53.19 -26.96
CA ARG A 1007 -12.89 51.84 -27.09
C ARG A 1007 -12.79 51.37 -28.55
N ALA A 1008 -13.73 51.74 -29.40
CA ALA A 1008 -13.71 51.39 -30.83
C ALA A 1008 -12.56 52.07 -31.58
N ILE A 1009 -12.31 53.34 -31.29
CA ILE A 1009 -11.23 54.13 -31.91
C ILE A 1009 -9.86 53.57 -31.50
N THR A 1010 -9.66 53.24 -30.22
CA THR A 1010 -8.41 52.64 -29.73
C THR A 1010 -8.13 51.28 -30.38
N LEU A 1011 -9.16 50.45 -30.58
CA LEU A 1011 -9.02 49.15 -31.25
C LEU A 1011 -8.64 49.30 -32.73
N LEU A 1012 -9.22 50.28 -33.43
CA LEU A 1012 -8.87 50.59 -34.82
C LEU A 1012 -7.42 51.08 -34.96
N ALA A 1013 -6.95 51.89 -34.01
CA ALA A 1013 -5.56 52.37 -33.95
C ALA A 1013 -4.56 51.24 -33.71
N ILE A 1014 -4.88 50.28 -32.82
CA ILE A 1014 -4.02 49.11 -32.57
C ILE A 1014 -3.94 48.20 -33.80
N VAL A 1015 -5.07 47.92 -34.47
CA VAL A 1015 -5.09 47.08 -35.68
C VAL A 1015 -4.32 47.73 -36.83
N THR A 1016 -4.43 49.05 -37.02
CA THR A 1016 -3.66 49.78 -38.04
C THR A 1016 -2.16 49.86 -37.71
N ALA A 1017 -1.78 50.00 -36.43
CA ALA A 1017 -0.38 49.91 -35.99
C ALA A 1017 0.22 48.52 -36.28
N ILE A 1018 -0.48 47.44 -35.93
CA ILE A 1018 -0.01 46.06 -36.21
C ILE A 1018 0.12 45.82 -37.72
N TYR A 1019 -0.84 46.29 -38.53
CA TYR A 1019 -0.80 46.13 -39.98
C TYR A 1019 0.37 46.91 -40.62
N THR A 1020 0.61 48.15 -40.20
CA THR A 1020 1.71 48.98 -40.73
C THR A 1020 3.09 48.42 -40.33
N VAL A 1021 3.26 47.94 -39.10
CA VAL A 1021 4.49 47.24 -38.67
C VAL A 1021 4.73 45.98 -39.49
N ALA A 1022 3.71 45.15 -39.71
CA ALA A 1022 3.84 43.94 -40.53
C ALA A 1022 4.22 44.22 -42.00
N GLN A 1023 3.71 45.32 -42.59
CA GLN A 1023 4.07 45.74 -43.95
C GLN A 1023 5.49 46.32 -44.02
N LEU A 1024 5.91 47.10 -43.01
CA LEU A 1024 7.29 47.58 -42.89
C LEU A 1024 8.28 46.43 -42.76
N TRP A 1025 7.98 45.43 -41.93
CA TRP A 1025 8.82 44.23 -41.76
C TRP A 1025 8.93 43.41 -43.06
N LYS A 1026 7.83 43.26 -43.82
CA LYS A 1026 7.85 42.65 -45.17
C LYS A 1026 8.68 43.45 -46.19
N ARG A 1027 8.68 44.78 -46.12
CA ARG A 1027 9.50 45.64 -47.01
C ARG A 1027 10.99 45.59 -46.66
N TRP A 1028 11.36 45.55 -45.38
CA TRP A 1028 12.77 45.56 -44.94
C TRP A 1028 13.42 44.17 -44.94
N GLY A 1029 12.68 43.11 -44.56
CA GLY A 1029 13.20 41.74 -44.54
C GLY A 1029 13.67 41.20 -45.90
N ARG A 1030 13.17 41.78 -47.02
CA ARG A 1030 13.61 41.43 -48.38
C ARG A 1030 14.92 42.10 -48.82
N ARG A 1031 15.40 43.16 -48.15
CA ARG A 1031 16.69 43.82 -48.47
C ARG A 1031 17.89 43.23 -47.73
N ILE A 1032 17.68 42.57 -46.59
CA ILE A 1032 18.78 42.05 -45.74
C ILE A 1032 19.31 40.68 -46.24
N ARG A 1033 18.50 39.89 -46.95
CA ARG A 1033 18.86 38.53 -47.45
C ARG A 1033 19.69 38.48 -48.75
N ARG A 1034 20.30 39.59 -49.20
CA ARG A 1034 21.10 39.65 -50.46
C ARG A 1034 22.56 40.10 -50.31
N ARG A 1035 23.11 40.18 -49.09
CA ARG A 1035 24.51 40.65 -48.85
C ARG A 1035 25.36 39.84 -47.85
N ARG A 1036 24.94 38.63 -47.44
CA ARG A 1036 25.75 37.71 -46.59
C ARG A 1036 25.62 36.24 -47.02
N ILE A 1037 25.83 36.01 -48.32
CA ILE A 1037 26.31 34.74 -48.89
C ILE A 1037 27.48 35.18 -49.80
N ILE A 1038 28.58 34.43 -49.82
CA ILE A 1038 29.95 34.87 -50.22
C ILE A 1038 30.72 35.53 -49.06
N SER A 1039 31.25 34.69 -48.16
CA SER A 1039 32.42 34.86 -47.28
C SER A 1039 32.35 33.75 -46.21
N LEU A 1040 33.44 33.02 -45.95
CA LEU A 1040 33.53 31.85 -45.04
C LEU A 1040 32.69 30.65 -45.56
N ALA A 1041 33.16 29.90 -46.56
CA ALA A 1041 34.25 28.93 -46.41
C ALA A 1041 35.69 29.49 -46.40
N THR A 1042 36.28 29.49 -45.21
CA THR A 1042 37.69 29.29 -44.83
C THR A 1042 37.68 29.02 -43.33
#